data_AF-A0A803WC59-F1
#
_entry.id   AF-A0A803WC59-F1
#
_cell.length_a   1.000
_cell.length_b   1.000
_cell.length_c   1.000
_cell.angle_alpha   90.00
_cell.angle_beta   90.00
_cell.angle_gamma   90.00
#
_symmetry.space_group_name_H-M   'P 1'
#
loop_
_entity.id
_entity.type
_entity.pdbx_description
1 polymer ?
#
loop_
_entity_poly.entity_id
_entity_poly.type
_entity_poly.pdbx_seq_one_letter_code
_entity_poly.pdbx_strand_id
1 'polypeptide(L)'
;SLDKSKHWDCLKMEFLTFSPENHCFSELLDGSDGDEEEILVCGEDLELNPFDGLPYSSRYYRLMKEREELPIWKEKSTFMESLLHNQIVIVSGDAKTGKSSQVPQWCAEHCLAMQPRGAVVCTQVLRQAAVSLALRVADQMDVSLGHEVGYCVPLESCCTPDTILRYCTDEMLQREMMSTPLLNPYGVIVLDDVHERTVATEALLGLLRAVLAARAELRLVVLTAPHLCSRFCGGGAPVVRARGRHRARPVFSCRPHRRPFLAALRLLLRIHRSGERGHVVVFLASEQEIEEAYHMIRQEQPSLNPDLGELIPIPLYPTKQELTPRLTPDKQKCCKKDRRKVLLTTSSGEPLIWTKNVTFVIDVGVERRKVYNPRIRADSVLTQPISQSQAEVHKQILGMSPSGKIFCLYPEEFAYKEMKPQIPAKVQESKLTSLVLFLKRMDIAGFAHCDFISSPAPESLMQALEDLDYLAALDNNGNLSEFGIIMSEFPLDPQLSKSLLASCEFECVDEMLTIAAMVTAPSCFLQAPPGTEELARSRWRRLSHPAGDHCTLINVFNAFKAASATPTHPEKWCRDYFLSCSALSMAEMIRAELVEIMKRIELPISEPDFGSEENLLNIKKALLSGYFMHIARDVDGSGNYLMLTHKQVAQLHPFSSYYNTRRIPEWVLFHEFSISEGNSIRVVSEISPHLFAELVPQYYFSNLPPSESKDILQEIINHLAPVSATKEEQKTASDSKENEEFPPTPTEQRCVIQ
;
A
#
# COMPACT_ATOMS: atom_id res chain seq x y z
N SER A 1 9.64 54.91 32.48
CA SER A 1 9.65 56.20 31.76
C SER A 1 9.08 56.00 30.37
N LEU A 2 7.93 56.66 30.09
CA LEU A 2 7.28 56.88 28.78
C LEU A 2 6.79 55.61 28.05
N ASP A 3 5.51 55.19 28.01
CA ASP A 3 4.16 55.78 27.90
C ASP A 3 3.55 55.76 26.47
N LYS A 4 2.23 55.47 26.42
CA LYS A 4 1.20 55.49 25.35
C LYS A 4 0.92 54.14 24.63
N SER A 5 -0.25 53.48 24.71
CA SER A 5 -1.70 53.84 24.72
C SER A 5 -2.34 54.03 23.32
N LYS A 6 -3.54 53.41 23.16
CA LYS A 6 -4.61 53.55 22.13
C LYS A 6 -4.52 52.60 20.92
N HIS A 7 -5.60 52.07 20.32
CA HIS A 7 -7.05 52.17 20.53
C HIS A 7 -7.71 50.98 19.80
N TRP A 8 -8.83 50.50 20.34
CA TRP A 8 -9.83 49.72 19.63
C TRP A 8 -10.70 50.68 18.82
N ASP A 9 -10.96 50.39 17.55
CA ASP A 9 -12.03 51.06 16.81
C ASP A 9 -12.94 50.06 16.10
N CYS A 10 -14.21 50.30 16.35
CA CYS A 10 -15.40 49.62 15.89
C CYS A 10 -15.90 50.36 14.65
N LEU A 11 -16.25 49.69 13.55
CA LEU A 11 -17.03 50.32 12.47
C LEU A 11 -17.97 49.29 11.82
N LYS A 12 -19.24 49.41 12.22
CA LYS A 12 -20.43 49.07 11.44
C LYS A 12 -20.48 49.99 10.20
N MET A 13 -20.78 49.45 9.03
CA MET A 13 -21.37 50.16 7.89
C MET A 13 -22.23 49.14 7.14
N GLU A 14 -23.55 49.16 7.31
CA GLU A 14 -24.54 49.94 6.54
C GLU A 14 -24.79 49.38 5.13
N PHE A 15 -25.98 48.81 5.01
CA PHE A 15 -26.63 48.38 3.78
C PHE A 15 -26.81 49.55 2.82
N LEU A 16 -26.39 49.37 1.56
CA LEU A 16 -26.85 50.18 0.44
C LEU A 16 -27.52 49.28 -0.60
N THR A 17 -28.83 49.43 -0.66
CA THR A 17 -29.71 49.04 -1.76
C THR A 17 -29.30 49.73 -3.07
N PHE A 18 -29.16 48.97 -4.16
CA PHE A 18 -29.28 49.49 -5.52
C PHE A 18 -30.10 48.52 -6.38
N SER A 19 -31.13 49.09 -7.01
CA SER A 19 -32.03 48.51 -8.01
C SER A 19 -31.37 48.36 -9.38
N PRO A 20 -31.93 47.56 -10.31
CA PRO A 20 -31.23 47.09 -11.50
C PRO A 20 -31.34 48.09 -12.65
N GLU A 21 -30.22 48.40 -13.30
CA GLU A 21 -30.22 49.08 -14.60
C GLU A 21 -29.84 48.11 -15.72
N ASN A 22 -30.75 48.03 -16.68
CA ASN A 22 -30.63 47.35 -17.95
C ASN A 22 -29.36 47.80 -18.70
N HIS A 23 -28.48 46.86 -19.00
CA HIS A 23 -27.60 47.02 -20.16
C HIS A 23 -27.64 45.79 -21.06
N CYS A 24 -28.28 46.05 -22.19
CA CYS A 24 -28.32 45.28 -23.41
C CYS A 24 -26.89 45.03 -23.93
N PHE A 25 -26.53 43.75 -24.09
CA PHE A 25 -25.49 43.34 -25.04
C PHE A 25 -26.03 42.14 -25.82
N SER A 26 -26.67 42.45 -26.93
CA SER A 26 -26.83 41.55 -28.06
C SER A 26 -25.59 41.68 -28.94
N GLU A 27 -25.05 40.55 -29.37
CA GLU A 27 -24.55 40.25 -30.72
C GLU A 27 -23.32 39.35 -30.74
N LEU A 28 -23.48 38.31 -31.59
CA LEU A 28 -22.49 37.43 -32.21
C LEU A 28 -22.02 36.24 -31.37
N LEU A 29 -22.70 35.10 -31.59
CA LEU A 29 -22.08 33.94 -32.24
C LEU A 29 -23.20 33.03 -32.80
N ASP A 30 -23.39 33.15 -34.11
CA ASP A 30 -24.16 32.23 -34.93
C ASP A 30 -23.27 31.02 -35.26
N GLY A 31 -23.79 29.82 -35.01
CA GLY A 31 -23.01 28.58 -35.08
C GLY A 31 -23.80 27.37 -34.63
N SER A 32 -24.92 27.12 -35.31
CA SER A 32 -25.74 25.91 -35.22
C SER A 32 -24.91 24.63 -35.35
N ASP A 33 -24.95 23.78 -34.32
CA ASP A 33 -25.04 22.32 -34.48
C ASP A 33 -25.92 21.80 -33.34
N GLY A 34 -27.05 21.19 -33.73
CA GLY A 34 -28.11 20.78 -32.82
C GLY A 34 -27.74 19.54 -32.02
N ASP A 35 -27.72 19.72 -30.70
CA ASP A 35 -28.14 18.71 -29.73
C ASP A 35 -29.32 19.34 -28.98
N GLU A 36 -30.45 18.64 -28.91
CA GLU A 36 -31.66 19.11 -28.24
C GLU A 36 -31.40 19.35 -26.75
N GLU A 37 -31.08 20.60 -26.39
CA GLU A 37 -31.21 21.09 -25.02
C GLU A 37 -32.71 21.14 -24.71
N GLU A 38 -33.19 20.15 -23.95
CA GLU A 38 -34.42 20.31 -23.18
C GLU A 38 -34.23 21.51 -22.24
N ILE A 39 -34.74 22.66 -22.66
CA ILE A 39 -34.95 23.83 -21.81
C ILE A 39 -35.91 23.40 -20.70
N LEU A 40 -35.35 23.01 -19.56
CA LEU A 40 -36.09 22.83 -18.32
C LEU A 40 -36.77 24.16 -17.98
N VAL A 41 -38.10 24.11 -17.99
CA VAL A 41 -39.00 25.20 -17.60
C VAL A 41 -38.62 25.67 -16.19
N CYS A 42 -38.04 26.87 -16.09
CA CYS A 42 -37.74 27.51 -14.81
C CYS A 42 -39.05 27.91 -14.11
N GLY A 43 -39.39 27.19 -13.04
CA GLY A 43 -40.57 27.48 -12.23
C GLY A 43 -40.56 26.88 -10.81
N GLU A 44 -39.41 26.43 -10.30
CA GLU A 44 -39.27 25.92 -8.93
C GLU A 44 -38.06 26.59 -8.26
N ASP A 45 -38.21 27.05 -7.02
CA ASP A 45 -37.12 27.61 -6.21
C ASP A 45 -35.97 26.59 -6.14
N LEU A 46 -34.80 26.94 -6.68
CA LEU A 46 -33.65 26.04 -6.68
C LEU A 46 -33.21 25.78 -5.23
N GLU A 47 -33.12 24.49 -4.87
CA GLU A 47 -32.61 24.09 -3.56
C GLU A 47 -31.18 24.59 -3.37
N LEU A 48 -30.92 25.11 -2.17
CA LEU A 48 -29.60 25.60 -1.78
C LEU A 48 -28.79 24.47 -1.14
N ASN A 49 -27.52 24.40 -1.52
CA ASN A 49 -26.56 23.51 -0.88
C ASN A 49 -26.34 23.97 0.58
N PRO A 50 -26.55 23.10 1.59
CA PRO A 50 -26.46 23.48 2.99
C PRO A 50 -25.03 23.83 3.44
N PHE A 51 -24.01 23.53 2.64
CA PHE A 51 -22.60 23.80 2.99
C PHE A 51 -22.15 25.21 2.62
N ASP A 52 -22.51 25.71 1.43
CA ASP A 52 -22.10 27.04 0.94
C ASP A 52 -23.26 28.03 0.78
N GLY A 53 -24.51 27.57 0.88
CA GLY A 53 -25.71 28.39 0.72
C GLY A 53 -26.00 28.79 -0.73
N LEU A 54 -25.31 28.20 -1.72
CA LEU A 54 -25.51 28.49 -3.14
C LEU A 54 -26.51 27.49 -3.76
N PRO A 55 -27.20 27.86 -4.85
CA PRO A 55 -28.05 26.92 -5.58
C PRO A 55 -27.23 25.74 -6.12
N TYR A 56 -27.76 24.52 -6.01
CA TYR A 56 -27.12 23.34 -6.58
C TYR A 56 -26.87 23.47 -8.10
N SER A 57 -25.72 22.96 -8.55
CA SER A 57 -25.31 22.97 -9.94
C SER A 57 -26.16 22.02 -10.82
N SER A 58 -26.22 22.28 -12.13
CA SER A 58 -26.87 21.36 -13.07
C SER A 58 -26.21 19.97 -13.10
N ARG A 59 -24.92 19.90 -12.74
CA ARG A 59 -24.17 18.67 -12.58
C ARG A 59 -24.66 17.85 -11.38
N TYR A 60 -24.94 18.51 -10.26
CA TYR A 60 -25.52 17.87 -9.08
C TYR A 60 -26.83 17.15 -9.43
N TYR A 61 -27.80 17.83 -10.03
CA TYR A 61 -29.10 17.22 -10.37
C TYR A 61 -28.97 16.02 -11.33
N ARG A 62 -28.03 16.08 -12.28
CA ARG A 62 -27.74 14.95 -13.18
C ARG A 62 -27.18 13.75 -12.40
N LEU A 63 -26.22 14.00 -11.51
CA LEU A 63 -25.64 12.95 -10.67
C LEU A 63 -26.64 12.42 -9.65
N MET A 64 -27.56 13.25 -9.17
CA MET A 64 -28.63 12.86 -8.26
C MET A 64 -29.54 11.81 -8.91
N LYS A 65 -29.99 12.03 -10.15
CA LYS A 65 -30.75 11.03 -10.92
C LYS A 65 -29.98 9.71 -11.06
N GLU A 66 -28.67 9.76 -11.36
CA GLU A 66 -27.84 8.55 -11.43
C GLU A 66 -27.73 7.81 -10.08
N ARG A 67 -27.74 8.54 -8.95
CA ARG A 67 -27.64 7.97 -7.61
C ARG A 67 -28.92 7.24 -7.23
N GLU A 68 -30.07 7.79 -7.58
CA GLU A 68 -31.39 7.20 -7.31
C GLU A 68 -31.61 5.87 -8.04
N GLU A 69 -30.97 5.69 -9.19
CA GLU A 69 -31.01 4.43 -9.94
C GLU A 69 -30.20 3.29 -9.29
N LEU A 70 -29.28 3.61 -8.37
CA LEU A 70 -28.41 2.61 -7.75
C LEU A 70 -29.21 1.64 -6.87
N PRO A 71 -28.90 0.33 -6.89
CA PRO A 71 -29.62 -0.66 -6.09
C PRO A 71 -29.68 -0.35 -4.59
N ILE A 72 -28.60 0.21 -4.03
CA ILE A 72 -28.55 0.56 -2.60
C ILE A 72 -29.55 1.67 -2.22
N TRP A 73 -29.93 2.54 -3.15
CA TRP A 73 -30.77 3.71 -2.87
C TRP A 73 -32.13 3.33 -2.28
N LYS A 74 -32.69 2.21 -2.75
CA LYS A 74 -33.96 1.66 -2.26
C LYS A 74 -33.93 1.26 -0.79
N GLU A 75 -32.73 1.01 -0.27
CA GLU A 75 -32.51 0.58 1.11
C GLU A 75 -32.14 1.76 2.04
N LYS A 76 -32.13 3.02 1.55
CA LYS A 76 -31.73 4.20 2.35
C LYS A 76 -32.52 4.30 3.66
N SER A 77 -33.85 4.17 3.62
CA SER A 77 -34.70 4.28 4.80
C SER A 77 -34.40 3.17 5.82
N THR A 78 -34.32 1.91 5.36
CA THR A 78 -33.97 0.75 6.18
C THR A 78 -32.59 0.90 6.82
N PHE A 79 -31.63 1.42 6.07
CA PHE A 79 -30.27 1.68 6.56
C PHE A 79 -30.25 2.75 7.65
N MET A 80 -30.90 3.90 7.42
CA MET A 80 -30.94 4.99 8.40
C MET A 80 -31.61 4.56 9.70
N GLU A 81 -32.71 3.81 9.62
CA GLU A 81 -33.37 3.23 10.79
C GLU A 81 -32.44 2.26 11.55
N SER A 82 -31.72 1.40 10.82
CA SER A 82 -30.76 0.47 11.41
C SER A 82 -29.61 1.21 12.11
N LEU A 83 -29.08 2.26 11.48
CA LEU A 83 -27.98 3.08 11.99
C LEU A 83 -28.37 3.83 13.27
N LEU A 84 -29.62 4.28 13.39
CA LEU A 84 -30.12 4.93 14.61
C LEU A 84 -30.18 3.97 15.81
N HIS A 85 -30.68 2.75 15.60
CA HIS A 85 -30.97 1.81 16.70
C HIS A 85 -29.81 0.87 17.06
N ASN A 86 -28.82 0.70 16.18
CA ASN A 86 -27.77 -0.30 16.36
C ASN A 86 -26.39 0.33 16.29
N GLN A 87 -25.48 -0.12 17.16
CA GLN A 87 -24.10 0.35 17.17
C GLN A 87 -23.31 -0.15 15.96
N ILE A 88 -23.64 -1.36 15.46
CA ILE A 88 -23.00 -1.98 14.30
C ILE A 88 -24.07 -2.23 13.24
N VAL A 89 -23.81 -1.84 11.99
CA VAL A 89 -24.67 -2.13 10.84
C VAL A 89 -23.85 -2.77 9.73
N ILE A 90 -24.32 -3.89 9.20
CA ILE A 90 -23.68 -4.58 8.08
C ILE A 90 -24.46 -4.24 6.80
N VAL A 91 -23.78 -3.68 5.81
CA VAL A 91 -24.35 -3.46 4.48
C VAL A 91 -23.74 -4.45 3.51
N SER A 92 -24.56 -5.34 3.00
CA SER A 92 -24.16 -6.38 2.07
C SER A 92 -24.70 -6.11 0.68
N GLY A 93 -23.85 -6.21 -0.34
CA GLY A 93 -24.30 -6.11 -1.73
C GLY A 93 -23.19 -6.34 -2.73
N ASP A 94 -23.57 -6.65 -3.96
CA ASP A 94 -22.65 -6.93 -5.06
C ASP A 94 -21.80 -5.70 -5.43
N ALA A 95 -20.76 -5.91 -6.25
CA ALA A 95 -19.99 -4.81 -6.83
C ALA A 95 -20.92 -3.87 -7.62
N LYS A 96 -20.57 -2.57 -7.67
CA LYS A 96 -21.33 -1.53 -8.39
C LYS A 96 -22.79 -1.30 -7.92
N THR A 97 -23.15 -1.77 -6.73
CA THR A 97 -24.47 -1.49 -6.12
C THR A 97 -24.60 -0.09 -5.52
N GLY A 98 -23.49 0.66 -5.38
CA GLY A 98 -23.46 2.02 -4.86
C GLY A 98 -23.01 2.17 -3.41
N LYS A 99 -22.73 1.07 -2.68
CA LYS A 99 -22.39 1.07 -1.24
C LYS A 99 -21.34 2.11 -0.86
N SER A 100 -20.17 2.02 -1.48
CA SER A 100 -18.97 2.83 -1.20
C SER A 100 -19.14 4.33 -1.43
N SER A 101 -20.09 4.73 -2.28
CA SER A 101 -20.34 6.16 -2.56
C SER A 101 -21.53 6.70 -1.77
N GLN A 102 -22.61 5.93 -1.62
CA GLN A 102 -23.86 6.44 -1.03
C GLN A 102 -23.92 6.28 0.48
N VAL A 103 -23.43 5.15 1.02
CA VAL A 103 -23.54 4.88 2.46
C VAL A 103 -22.76 5.89 3.31
N PRO A 104 -21.51 6.27 2.97
CA PRO A 104 -20.78 7.27 3.76
C PRO A 104 -21.44 8.66 3.74
N GLN A 105 -22.13 9.04 2.65
CA GLN A 105 -22.89 10.28 2.60
C GLN A 105 -24.07 10.26 3.58
N TRP A 106 -24.79 9.14 3.66
CA TRP A 106 -25.88 8.98 4.62
C TRP A 106 -25.38 8.95 6.07
N CYS A 107 -24.21 8.38 6.31
CA CYS A 107 -23.53 8.49 7.61
C CYS A 107 -23.19 9.95 7.93
N ALA A 108 -22.76 10.74 6.95
CA ALA A 108 -22.45 12.16 7.15
C ALA A 108 -23.73 12.97 7.44
N GLU A 109 -24.83 12.71 6.72
CA GLU A 109 -26.16 13.26 7.02
C GLU A 109 -26.56 12.95 8.48
N HIS A 110 -26.37 11.71 8.94
CA HIS A 110 -26.63 11.31 10.32
C HIS A 110 -25.77 12.07 11.33
N CYS A 111 -24.45 12.14 11.12
CA CYS A 111 -23.53 12.85 12.00
C CYS A 111 -23.84 14.36 12.12
N LEU A 112 -24.22 15.01 11.02
CA LEU A 112 -24.58 16.43 11.01
C LEU A 112 -25.83 16.74 11.84
N ALA A 113 -26.75 15.77 11.93
CA ALA A 113 -27.97 15.86 12.72
C ALA A 113 -27.76 15.58 14.22
N MET A 114 -26.62 14.98 14.60
CA MET A 114 -26.32 14.58 15.98
C MET A 114 -25.54 15.67 16.75
N GLN A 115 -25.61 15.61 18.08
CA GLN A 115 -24.89 16.49 19.02
C GLN A 115 -24.22 15.62 20.11
N PRO A 116 -22.90 15.68 20.32
CA PRO A 116 -21.91 16.48 19.57
C PRO A 116 -21.74 15.97 18.14
N ARG A 117 -21.38 16.87 17.22
CA ARG A 117 -21.08 16.52 15.83
C ARG A 117 -19.77 15.74 15.77
N GLY A 118 -19.80 14.55 15.15
CA GLY A 118 -18.61 13.76 14.83
C GLY A 118 -18.40 13.70 13.32
N ALA A 119 -17.15 13.50 12.88
CA ALA A 119 -16.85 13.25 11.48
C ALA A 119 -17.17 11.79 11.08
N VAL A 120 -17.18 11.53 9.78
CA VAL A 120 -17.24 10.18 9.21
C VAL A 120 -15.91 9.85 8.57
N VAL A 121 -15.38 8.67 8.88
CA VAL A 121 -14.26 8.08 8.13
C VAL A 121 -14.74 6.86 7.38
N CYS A 122 -14.41 6.76 6.10
CA CYS A 122 -14.63 5.59 5.27
C CYS A 122 -13.29 5.03 4.82
N THR A 123 -12.95 3.82 5.27
CA THR A 123 -11.71 3.18 4.87
C THR A 123 -11.86 2.47 3.53
N GLN A 124 -10.76 2.39 2.79
CA GLN A 124 -10.64 1.70 1.51
C GLN A 124 -9.34 0.90 1.49
N VAL A 125 -9.36 -0.24 0.82
CA VAL A 125 -8.18 -1.11 0.72
C VAL A 125 -7.08 -0.50 -0.16
N LEU A 126 -7.44 0.33 -1.14
CA LEU A 126 -6.51 0.90 -2.12
C LEU A 126 -6.51 2.43 -2.08
N ARG A 127 -5.31 3.02 -2.19
CA ARG A 127 -5.12 4.48 -2.31
C ARG A 127 -5.96 5.08 -3.45
N GLN A 128 -5.90 4.50 -4.65
CA GLN A 128 -6.65 5.03 -5.79
C GLN A 128 -8.16 4.96 -5.57
N ALA A 129 -8.66 3.93 -4.88
CA ALA A 129 -10.07 3.82 -4.55
C ALA A 129 -10.51 4.96 -3.62
N ALA A 130 -9.79 5.20 -2.52
CA ALA A 130 -10.05 6.31 -1.60
C ALA A 130 -10.08 7.68 -2.30
N VAL A 131 -9.05 7.99 -3.10
CA VAL A 131 -8.97 9.27 -3.83
C VAL A 131 -10.11 9.39 -4.84
N SER A 132 -10.37 8.34 -5.62
CA SER A 132 -11.42 8.37 -6.64
C SER A 132 -12.84 8.49 -6.06
N LEU A 133 -13.08 7.85 -4.91
CA LEU A 133 -14.35 7.94 -4.20
C LEU A 133 -14.54 9.32 -3.59
N ALA A 134 -13.51 9.88 -2.94
CA ALA A 134 -13.58 11.24 -2.41
C ALA A 134 -13.89 12.27 -3.51
N LEU A 135 -13.19 12.20 -4.65
CA LEU A 135 -13.46 13.04 -5.82
C LEU A 135 -14.90 12.87 -6.33
N ARG A 136 -15.35 11.63 -6.52
CA ARG A 136 -16.71 11.33 -7.00
C ARG A 136 -17.78 11.80 -6.02
N VAL A 137 -17.53 11.69 -4.72
CA VAL A 137 -18.49 12.04 -3.67
C VAL A 137 -18.53 13.55 -3.46
N ALA A 138 -17.39 14.24 -3.54
CA ALA A 138 -17.35 15.71 -3.58
C ALA A 138 -18.19 16.24 -4.76
N ASP A 139 -18.03 15.65 -5.96
CA ASP A 139 -18.86 15.98 -7.12
C ASP A 139 -20.36 15.66 -6.91
N GLN A 140 -20.68 14.59 -6.17
CA GLN A 140 -22.07 14.20 -5.89
C GLN A 140 -22.74 15.07 -4.82
N MET A 141 -21.96 15.65 -3.91
CA MET A 141 -22.41 16.57 -2.88
C MET A 141 -22.32 18.03 -3.33
N ASP A 142 -21.80 18.29 -4.53
CA ASP A 142 -21.58 19.63 -5.11
C ASP A 142 -20.68 20.51 -4.23
N VAL A 143 -19.63 19.91 -3.67
CA VAL A 143 -18.66 20.57 -2.79
C VAL A 143 -17.24 20.48 -3.36
N SER A 144 -16.35 21.36 -2.89
CA SER A 144 -14.94 21.33 -3.27
C SER A 144 -14.20 20.24 -2.49
N LEU A 145 -13.45 19.39 -3.20
CA LEU A 145 -12.59 18.39 -2.57
C LEU A 145 -11.60 19.06 -1.61
N GLY A 146 -11.47 18.47 -0.42
CA GLY A 146 -10.58 18.94 0.65
C GLY A 146 -11.30 19.73 1.74
N HIS A 147 -12.48 20.31 1.44
CA HIS A 147 -13.34 20.95 2.42
C HIS A 147 -14.23 19.91 3.09
N GLU A 148 -15.53 19.85 2.81
CA GLU A 148 -16.48 18.95 3.47
C GLU A 148 -16.18 17.47 3.19
N VAL A 149 -15.73 17.17 1.97
CA VAL A 149 -15.32 15.82 1.56
C VAL A 149 -13.84 15.83 1.24
N GLY A 150 -13.08 14.94 1.88
CA GLY A 150 -11.64 14.84 1.72
C GLY A 150 -11.13 13.41 1.65
N TYR A 151 -9.83 13.26 1.43
CA TYR A 151 -9.14 11.98 1.60
C TYR A 151 -7.82 12.10 2.34
N CYS A 152 -7.41 10.99 2.94
CA CYS A 152 -6.12 10.85 3.61
C CYS A 152 -5.52 9.49 3.25
N VAL A 153 -4.46 9.50 2.46
CA VAL A 153 -3.76 8.29 1.97
C VAL A 153 -2.27 8.43 2.27
N PRO A 154 -1.46 7.36 2.18
CA PRO A 154 -0.02 7.49 2.43
C PRO A 154 0.60 8.59 1.56
N LEU A 155 1.44 9.44 2.18
CA LEU A 155 2.15 10.57 1.59
C LEU A 155 1.28 11.74 1.10
N GLU A 156 -0.05 11.67 1.20
CA GLU A 156 -0.94 12.67 0.64
C GLU A 156 -2.22 12.84 1.46
N SER A 157 -2.48 14.07 1.90
CA SER A 157 -3.70 14.42 2.63
C SER A 157 -4.37 15.62 1.96
N CYS A 158 -5.66 15.46 1.65
CA CYS A 158 -6.53 16.50 1.13
C CYS A 158 -7.75 16.59 2.06
N CYS A 159 -7.54 17.17 3.25
CA CYS A 159 -8.54 17.38 4.29
C CYS A 159 -8.26 18.71 5.00
N THR A 160 -9.31 19.37 5.48
CA THR A 160 -9.25 20.52 6.39
C THR A 160 -9.91 20.16 7.72
N PRO A 161 -9.82 21.03 8.75
CA PRO A 161 -10.60 20.86 9.98
C PRO A 161 -12.12 20.82 9.75
N ASP A 162 -12.60 21.34 8.63
CA ASP A 162 -14.02 21.36 8.25
C ASP A 162 -14.47 20.06 7.55
N THR A 163 -13.56 19.12 7.29
CA THR A 163 -13.88 17.86 6.62
C THR A 163 -14.79 16.99 7.48
N ILE A 164 -16.02 16.77 7.01
CA ILE A 164 -17.03 15.95 7.68
C ILE A 164 -17.04 14.50 7.19
N LEU A 165 -16.58 14.26 5.96
CA LEU A 165 -16.49 12.93 5.35
C LEU A 165 -15.10 12.74 4.76
N ARG A 166 -14.33 11.85 5.38
CA ARG A 166 -12.97 11.53 4.97
C ARG A 166 -12.89 10.10 4.43
N TYR A 167 -12.41 9.94 3.21
CA TYR A 167 -11.98 8.63 2.71
C TYR A 167 -10.51 8.39 3.05
N CYS A 168 -10.14 7.26 3.63
CA CYS A 168 -8.75 6.96 3.91
C CYS A 168 -8.40 5.51 3.55
N THR A 169 -7.11 5.16 3.55
CA THR A 169 -6.76 3.74 3.53
C THR A 169 -6.89 3.12 4.92
N ASP A 170 -7.02 1.81 4.98
CA ASP A 170 -7.07 1.07 6.25
C ASP A 170 -5.83 1.38 7.12
N GLU A 171 -4.64 1.44 6.52
CA GLU A 171 -3.38 1.74 7.22
C GLU A 171 -3.34 3.16 7.78
N MET A 172 -3.94 4.14 7.08
CA MET A 172 -4.02 5.51 7.58
C MET A 172 -4.90 5.61 8.82
N LEU A 173 -6.01 4.87 8.87
CA LEU A 173 -6.84 4.82 10.09
C LEU A 173 -6.09 4.13 11.24
N GLN A 174 -5.38 3.02 10.97
CA GLN A 174 -4.55 2.36 11.98
C GLN A 174 -3.48 3.30 12.55
N ARG A 175 -2.82 4.07 11.69
CA ARG A 175 -1.82 5.05 12.10
C ARG A 175 -2.42 6.14 12.98
N GLU A 176 -3.62 6.60 12.66
CA GLU A 176 -4.34 7.57 13.48
C GLU A 176 -4.75 7.01 14.85
N MET A 177 -5.00 5.70 14.95
CA MET A 177 -5.21 5.04 16.25
C MET A 177 -3.96 5.09 17.15
N MET A 178 -2.75 5.22 16.59
CA MET A 178 -1.52 5.37 17.40
C MET A 178 -1.50 6.66 18.22
N SER A 179 -2.05 7.75 17.69
CA SER A 179 -2.18 9.01 18.43
C SER A 179 -3.54 9.16 19.12
N THR A 180 -4.60 8.59 18.53
CA THR A 180 -5.97 8.67 19.04
C THR A 180 -6.61 7.27 19.13
N PRO A 181 -6.27 6.47 20.16
CA PRO A 181 -6.65 5.05 20.23
C PRO A 181 -8.17 4.80 20.24
N LEU A 182 -8.95 5.76 20.76
CA LEU A 182 -10.41 5.72 20.80
C LEU A 182 -11.10 6.41 19.62
N LEU A 183 -10.34 6.97 18.66
CA LEU A 183 -10.85 7.59 17.44
C LEU A 183 -11.91 8.69 17.70
N ASN A 184 -11.68 9.49 18.76
CA ASN A 184 -12.60 10.52 19.26
C ASN A 184 -13.18 11.48 18.21
N PRO A 185 -12.45 11.89 17.14
CA PRO A 185 -13.01 12.78 16.12
C PRO A 185 -14.21 12.20 15.35
N TYR A 186 -14.37 10.87 15.32
CA TYR A 186 -15.38 10.20 14.50
C TYR A 186 -16.63 9.84 15.30
N GLY A 187 -17.79 10.06 14.68
CA GLY A 187 -19.09 9.56 15.14
C GLY A 187 -19.49 8.27 14.42
N VAL A 188 -19.08 8.11 13.17
CA VAL A 188 -19.30 6.89 12.38
C VAL A 188 -18.00 6.48 11.69
N ILE A 189 -17.65 5.20 11.81
CA ILE A 189 -16.57 4.57 11.06
C ILE A 189 -17.21 3.63 10.05
N VAL A 190 -16.84 3.77 8.78
CA VAL A 190 -17.25 2.88 7.69
C VAL A 190 -16.03 2.08 7.27
N LEU A 191 -16.07 0.75 7.44
CA LEU A 191 -15.08 -0.16 6.87
C LEU A 191 -15.63 -0.69 5.56
N ASP A 192 -15.04 -0.29 4.44
CA ASP A 192 -15.42 -0.76 3.11
C ASP A 192 -14.55 -1.93 2.64
N ASP A 193 -15.03 -2.62 1.60
CA ASP A 193 -14.32 -3.70 0.92
C ASP A 193 -13.76 -4.77 1.87
N VAL A 194 -14.44 -5.05 2.97
CA VAL A 194 -13.99 -6.01 4.00
C VAL A 194 -13.81 -7.43 3.45
N HIS A 195 -14.40 -7.72 2.31
CA HIS A 195 -14.25 -8.98 1.59
C HIS A 195 -12.86 -9.18 0.95
N GLU A 196 -12.04 -8.14 0.85
CA GLU A 196 -10.63 -8.21 0.43
C GLU A 196 -9.69 -8.78 1.51
N ARG A 197 -10.18 -8.84 2.76
CA ARG A 197 -9.54 -9.50 3.91
C ARG A 197 -8.06 -9.13 4.10
N THR A 198 -7.74 -7.84 4.01
CA THR A 198 -6.37 -7.39 4.21
C THR A 198 -5.93 -7.50 5.67
N VAL A 199 -4.62 -7.48 5.88
CA VAL A 199 -4.03 -7.48 7.23
C VAL A 199 -4.55 -6.28 8.04
N ALA A 200 -4.58 -5.10 7.41
CA ALA A 200 -5.02 -3.88 8.04
C ALA A 200 -6.53 -3.92 8.39
N THR A 201 -7.36 -4.36 7.45
CA THR A 201 -8.81 -4.51 7.65
C THR A 201 -9.13 -5.48 8.79
N GLU A 202 -8.47 -6.65 8.83
CA GLU A 202 -8.69 -7.68 9.87
C GLU A 202 -8.29 -7.15 11.26
N ALA A 203 -7.18 -6.41 11.35
CA ALA A 203 -6.73 -5.80 12.59
C ALA A 203 -7.65 -4.66 13.06
N LEU A 204 -8.15 -3.82 12.14
CA LEU A 204 -9.16 -2.80 12.45
C LEU A 204 -10.45 -3.44 12.98
N LEU A 205 -10.93 -4.52 12.36
CA LEU A 205 -12.12 -5.23 12.82
C LEU A 205 -11.96 -5.81 14.23
N GLY A 206 -10.77 -6.30 14.57
CA GLY A 206 -10.45 -6.77 15.92
C GLY A 206 -10.40 -5.62 16.94
N LEU A 207 -9.66 -4.54 16.64
CA LEU A 207 -9.49 -3.41 17.55
C LEU A 207 -10.77 -2.60 17.76
N LEU A 208 -11.56 -2.38 16.71
CA LEU A 208 -12.78 -1.59 16.80
C LEU A 208 -13.83 -2.23 17.69
N ARG A 209 -13.83 -3.55 17.89
CA ARG A 209 -14.70 -4.18 18.90
C ARG A 209 -14.44 -3.65 20.30
N ALA A 210 -13.17 -3.50 20.67
CA ALA A 210 -12.78 -2.93 21.95
C ALA A 210 -13.09 -1.43 22.03
N VAL A 211 -12.87 -0.68 20.94
CA VAL A 211 -13.22 0.74 20.87
C VAL A 211 -14.74 0.96 21.01
N LEU A 212 -15.56 0.13 20.35
CA LEU A 212 -17.02 0.19 20.46
C LEU A 212 -17.52 -0.16 21.87
N ALA A 213 -16.85 -1.09 22.56
CA ALA A 213 -17.15 -1.38 23.96
C ALA A 213 -16.84 -0.19 24.89
N ALA A 214 -15.79 0.59 24.57
CA ALA A 214 -15.44 1.80 25.31
C ALA A 214 -16.29 3.02 24.93
N ARG A 215 -16.78 3.10 23.68
CA ARG A 215 -17.54 4.22 23.13
C ARG A 215 -18.90 3.78 22.60
N ALA A 216 -19.91 3.78 23.47
CA ALA A 216 -21.26 3.37 23.15
C ALA A 216 -21.94 4.25 22.08
N GLU A 217 -21.51 5.50 21.93
CA GLU A 217 -22.02 6.46 20.94
C GLU A 217 -21.44 6.25 19.53
N LEU A 218 -20.25 5.66 19.43
CA LEU A 218 -19.58 5.40 18.15
C LEU A 218 -20.36 4.34 17.36
N ARG A 219 -20.61 4.60 16.08
CA ARG A 219 -21.25 3.65 15.18
C ARG A 219 -20.23 3.06 14.20
N LEU A 220 -20.36 1.76 13.93
CA LEU A 220 -19.56 1.05 12.93
C LEU A 220 -20.45 0.53 11.81
N VAL A 221 -20.10 0.89 10.57
CA VAL A 221 -20.76 0.37 9.37
C VAL A 221 -19.76 -0.49 8.61
N VAL A 222 -20.13 -1.75 8.36
CA VAL A 222 -19.29 -2.70 7.61
C VAL A 222 -19.90 -2.92 6.24
N LEU A 223 -19.22 -2.47 5.19
CA LEU A 223 -19.63 -2.73 3.81
C LEU A 223 -18.91 -3.98 3.30
N THR A 224 -19.67 -4.95 2.80
CA THR A 224 -19.11 -6.24 2.38
C THR A 224 -19.88 -6.90 1.25
N ALA A 225 -19.27 -7.90 0.64
CA ALA A 225 -19.90 -8.73 -0.38
C ALA A 225 -20.83 -9.80 0.26
N PRO A 226 -21.85 -10.28 -0.47
CA PRO A 226 -22.84 -11.24 0.08
C PRO A 226 -22.24 -12.52 0.64
N HIS A 227 -21.15 -13.02 0.05
CA HIS A 227 -20.54 -14.29 0.44
C HIS A 227 -19.85 -14.25 1.82
N LEU A 228 -19.44 -13.07 2.31
CA LEU A 228 -18.76 -12.93 3.59
C LEU A 228 -19.71 -12.48 4.72
N CYS A 229 -20.89 -11.98 4.37
CA CYS A 229 -21.90 -11.46 5.30
C CYS A 229 -22.18 -12.42 6.47
N SER A 230 -22.34 -13.73 6.20
CA SER A 230 -22.67 -14.72 7.23
C SER A 230 -21.65 -14.82 8.37
N ARG A 231 -20.36 -14.50 8.13
CA ARG A 231 -19.32 -14.51 9.17
C ARG A 231 -19.45 -13.35 10.15
N PHE A 232 -20.02 -12.23 9.70
CA PHE A 232 -20.23 -11.04 10.52
C PHE A 232 -21.59 -11.04 11.24
N CYS A 233 -22.57 -11.79 10.72
CA CYS A 233 -23.91 -11.90 11.31
C CYS A 233 -23.97 -12.60 12.67
N GLY A 234 -22.93 -13.33 13.08
CA GLY A 234 -22.94 -14.12 14.32
C GLY A 234 -23.16 -13.30 15.60
N GLY A 235 -22.93 -11.97 15.56
CA GLY A 235 -23.12 -11.06 16.69
C GLY A 235 -24.49 -10.38 16.78
N GLY A 236 -25.46 -10.74 15.92
CA GLY A 236 -26.82 -10.17 15.97
C GLY A 236 -26.97 -8.76 15.35
N ALA A 237 -25.94 -8.25 14.66
CA ALA A 237 -26.01 -6.96 13.98
C ALA A 237 -27.00 -6.99 12.78
N PRO A 238 -27.79 -5.92 12.56
CA PRO A 238 -28.69 -5.81 11.41
C PRO A 238 -27.93 -5.84 10.09
N VAL A 239 -28.52 -6.51 9.10
CA VAL A 239 -27.97 -6.63 7.75
C VAL A 239 -28.88 -5.98 6.73
N VAL A 240 -28.41 -4.93 6.08
CA VAL A 240 -29.06 -4.28 4.95
C VAL A 240 -28.53 -4.91 3.66
N ARG A 241 -29.40 -5.45 2.80
CA ARG A 241 -28.98 -6.19 1.60
C ARG A 241 -29.39 -5.48 0.32
N ALA A 242 -28.43 -4.92 -0.40
CA ALA A 242 -28.63 -4.42 -1.76
C ALA A 242 -28.37 -5.53 -2.80
N ARG A 243 -29.42 -5.96 -3.50
CA ARG A 243 -29.31 -6.98 -4.55
C ARG A 243 -29.04 -6.35 -5.91
N GLY A 244 -27.94 -6.73 -6.55
CA GLY A 244 -27.69 -6.44 -7.96
C GLY A 244 -28.53 -7.32 -8.88
N ARG A 245 -28.79 -6.86 -10.12
CA ARG A 245 -29.37 -7.70 -11.19
C ARG A 245 -28.29 -7.98 -12.22
N HIS A 246 -27.67 -9.16 -12.16
CA HIS A 246 -26.69 -9.61 -13.16
C HIS A 246 -27.31 -10.65 -14.09
N ARG A 247 -27.10 -10.51 -15.41
CA ARG A 247 -27.71 -11.36 -16.45
C ARG A 247 -26.71 -12.03 -17.40
N ALA A 248 -25.42 -11.71 -17.30
CA ALA A 248 -24.41 -12.26 -18.19
C ALA A 248 -24.13 -13.74 -17.89
N ARG A 249 -24.16 -14.59 -18.92
CA ARG A 249 -23.80 -16.01 -18.80
C ARG A 249 -22.31 -16.21 -19.11
N PRO A 250 -21.57 -16.98 -18.28
CA PRO A 250 -20.19 -17.32 -18.57
C PRO A 250 -20.06 -18.31 -19.73
N VAL A 251 -19.04 -18.08 -20.56
CA VAL A 251 -18.60 -18.99 -21.61
C VAL A 251 -17.26 -19.59 -21.19
N PHE A 252 -17.25 -20.89 -20.93
CA PHE A 252 -16.06 -21.62 -20.47
C PHE A 252 -15.30 -22.25 -21.64
N SER A 253 -13.96 -22.24 -21.54
CA SER A 253 -13.10 -23.00 -22.45
C SER A 253 -13.26 -24.50 -22.23
N CYS A 254 -13.31 -25.30 -23.30
CA CYS A 254 -13.46 -26.76 -23.18
C CYS A 254 -12.25 -27.46 -22.52
N ARG A 255 -11.06 -26.86 -22.56
CA ARG A 255 -9.82 -27.41 -22.02
C ARG A 255 -8.98 -26.31 -21.37
N PRO A 256 -8.18 -26.62 -20.33
CA PRO A 256 -7.24 -25.66 -19.76
C PRO A 256 -6.16 -25.32 -20.79
N HIS A 257 -5.80 -24.04 -20.89
CA HIS A 257 -4.73 -23.59 -21.75
C HIS A 257 -3.38 -23.74 -21.05
N ARG A 258 -2.37 -24.32 -21.72
CA ARG A 258 -0.99 -24.38 -21.21
C ARG A 258 -0.37 -23.00 -20.96
N ARG A 259 -0.80 -22.00 -21.74
CA ARG A 259 -0.39 -20.58 -21.62
C ARG A 259 -1.64 -19.69 -21.66
N PRO A 260 -2.34 -19.50 -20.52
CA PRO A 260 -3.57 -18.70 -20.45
C PRO A 260 -3.37 -17.27 -20.95
N PHE A 261 -2.23 -16.65 -20.63
CA PHE A 261 -1.82 -15.33 -21.10
C PHE A 261 -1.95 -15.13 -22.62
N LEU A 262 -1.31 -15.99 -23.43
CA LEU A 262 -1.37 -15.89 -24.89
C LEU A 262 -2.78 -16.19 -25.44
N ALA A 263 -3.54 -17.06 -24.77
CA ALA A 263 -4.92 -17.33 -25.14
C ALA A 263 -5.82 -16.11 -24.92
N ALA A 264 -5.62 -15.37 -23.81
CA ALA A 264 -6.34 -14.14 -23.52
C ALA A 264 -6.10 -13.07 -24.59
N LEU A 265 -4.85 -12.85 -25.00
CA LEU A 265 -4.52 -11.86 -26.04
C LEU A 265 -5.11 -12.24 -27.41
N ARG A 266 -5.05 -13.52 -27.79
CA ARG A 266 -5.70 -13.99 -29.03
C ARG A 266 -7.21 -13.78 -29.00
N LEU A 267 -7.85 -14.05 -27.86
CA LEU A 267 -9.27 -13.82 -27.69
C LEU A 267 -9.63 -12.33 -27.74
N LEU A 268 -8.83 -11.48 -27.09
CA LEU A 268 -8.98 -10.02 -27.16
C LEU A 268 -8.97 -9.53 -28.62
N LEU A 269 -7.97 -9.93 -29.40
CA LEU A 269 -7.87 -9.55 -30.82
C LEU A 269 -9.05 -10.09 -31.64
N ARG A 270 -9.55 -11.29 -31.32
CA ARG A 270 -10.75 -11.85 -31.97
C ARG A 270 -12.00 -11.04 -31.64
N ILE A 271 -12.19 -10.65 -30.38
CA ILE A 271 -13.30 -9.78 -29.95
C ILE A 271 -13.21 -8.44 -30.68
N HIS A 272 -12.03 -7.82 -30.75
CA HIS A 272 -11.87 -6.56 -31.46
C HIS A 272 -12.17 -6.70 -32.97
N ARG A 273 -11.70 -7.77 -33.62
CA ARG A 273 -11.97 -8.07 -35.04
C ARG A 273 -13.44 -8.37 -35.35
N SER A 274 -14.25 -8.75 -34.35
CA SER A 274 -15.68 -9.00 -34.54
C SER A 274 -16.50 -7.74 -34.85
N GLY A 275 -15.97 -6.56 -34.52
CA GLY A 275 -16.68 -5.29 -34.70
C GLY A 275 -17.82 -5.03 -33.71
N GLU A 276 -18.08 -5.94 -32.75
CA GLU A 276 -18.98 -5.64 -31.63
C GLU A 276 -18.48 -4.39 -30.88
N ARG A 277 -19.37 -3.61 -30.23
CA ARG A 277 -18.98 -2.39 -29.48
C ARG A 277 -18.78 -2.67 -27.98
N GLY A 278 -18.12 -1.75 -27.28
CA GLY A 278 -17.90 -1.80 -25.82
C GLY A 278 -16.46 -2.05 -25.41
N HIS A 279 -16.15 -1.84 -24.13
CA HIS A 279 -14.80 -2.02 -23.58
C HIS A 279 -14.56 -3.46 -23.12
N VAL A 280 -13.28 -3.83 -23.00
CA VAL A 280 -12.84 -5.16 -22.55
C VAL A 280 -12.08 -5.03 -21.24
N VAL A 281 -12.36 -5.91 -20.29
CA VAL A 281 -11.52 -6.14 -19.11
C VAL A 281 -10.84 -7.48 -19.26
N VAL A 282 -9.54 -7.54 -19.00
CA VAL A 282 -8.75 -8.78 -19.03
C VAL A 282 -8.10 -8.96 -17.67
N PHE A 283 -8.51 -10.01 -16.96
CA PHE A 283 -7.85 -10.47 -15.74
C PHE A 283 -6.67 -11.36 -16.12
N LEU A 284 -5.47 -10.93 -15.75
CA LEU A 284 -4.20 -11.62 -15.97
C LEU A 284 -3.62 -12.12 -14.65
N ALA A 285 -2.63 -13.01 -14.72
CA ALA A 285 -2.12 -13.66 -13.52
C ALA A 285 -1.19 -12.76 -12.70
N SER A 286 -0.49 -11.81 -13.33
CA SER A 286 0.50 -10.96 -12.65
C SER A 286 0.65 -9.58 -13.29
N GLU A 287 1.25 -8.64 -12.56
CA GLU A 287 1.61 -7.31 -13.09
C GLU A 287 2.60 -7.39 -14.26
N GLN A 288 3.51 -8.38 -14.24
CA GLN A 288 4.42 -8.62 -15.35
C GLN A 288 3.66 -8.99 -16.65
N GLU A 289 2.67 -9.88 -16.55
CA GLU A 289 1.83 -10.22 -17.70
C GLU A 289 1.05 -8.99 -18.20
N ILE A 290 0.63 -8.08 -17.32
CA ILE A 290 -0.04 -6.83 -17.72
C ILE A 290 0.88 -5.96 -18.58
N GLU A 291 2.13 -5.77 -18.17
CA GLU A 291 3.07 -4.92 -18.93
C GLU A 291 3.46 -5.57 -20.27
N GLU A 292 3.66 -6.89 -20.28
CA GLU A 292 3.88 -7.65 -21.51
C GLU A 292 2.67 -7.54 -22.47
N ALA A 293 1.44 -7.67 -21.95
CA ALA A 293 0.21 -7.48 -22.73
C ALA A 293 0.11 -6.04 -23.26
N TYR A 294 0.41 -5.04 -22.45
CA TYR A 294 0.39 -3.63 -22.85
C TYR A 294 1.29 -3.39 -24.07
N HIS A 295 2.54 -3.86 -24.00
CA HIS A 295 3.50 -3.72 -25.10
C HIS A 295 3.08 -4.49 -26.35
N MET A 296 2.63 -5.74 -26.22
CA MET A 296 2.18 -6.53 -27.38
C MET A 296 0.96 -5.92 -28.06
N ILE A 297 -0.02 -5.41 -27.30
CA ILE A 297 -1.19 -4.75 -27.88
C ILE A 297 -0.77 -3.48 -28.64
N ARG A 298 0.18 -2.70 -28.10
CA ARG A 298 0.73 -1.51 -28.77
C ARG A 298 1.49 -1.85 -30.05
N GLN A 299 2.26 -2.94 -30.05
CA GLN A 299 3.00 -3.40 -31.22
C GLN A 299 2.08 -3.89 -32.33
N GLU A 300 0.94 -4.49 -31.98
CA GLU A 300 -0.06 -4.97 -32.95
C GLU A 300 -1.00 -3.85 -33.45
N GLN A 301 -1.06 -2.68 -32.81
CA GLN A 301 -1.95 -1.59 -33.24
C GLN A 301 -1.84 -1.23 -34.75
N PRO A 302 -0.63 -1.12 -35.35
CA PRO A 302 -0.49 -0.78 -36.77
C PRO A 302 -1.00 -1.87 -37.74
N SER A 303 -1.11 -3.12 -37.28
CA SER A 303 -1.56 -4.26 -38.10
C SER A 303 -3.09 -4.41 -38.12
N LEU A 304 -3.81 -3.68 -37.25
CA LEU A 304 -5.25 -3.77 -37.11
C LEU A 304 -5.99 -2.96 -38.18
N ASN A 305 -7.16 -3.45 -38.58
CA ASN A 305 -8.00 -2.76 -39.55
C ASN A 305 -8.43 -1.38 -39.00
N PRO A 306 -8.05 -0.26 -39.64
CA PRO A 306 -8.36 1.08 -39.15
C PRO A 306 -9.87 1.39 -39.11
N ASP A 307 -10.72 0.59 -39.74
CA ASP A 307 -12.18 0.77 -39.74
C ASP A 307 -12.84 0.27 -38.45
N LEU A 308 -12.18 -0.60 -37.69
CA LEU A 308 -12.65 -1.10 -36.40
C LEU A 308 -12.36 -0.14 -35.23
N GLY A 309 -11.60 0.92 -35.50
CA GLY A 309 -11.19 1.92 -34.52
C GLY A 309 -10.01 1.49 -33.64
N GLU A 310 -9.57 2.38 -32.75
CA GLU A 310 -8.34 2.18 -31.98
C GLU A 310 -8.55 1.25 -30.76
N LEU A 311 -7.64 0.31 -30.57
CA LEU A 311 -7.56 -0.55 -29.39
C LEU A 311 -6.60 0.03 -28.34
N ILE A 312 -7.11 0.64 -27.28
CA ILE A 312 -6.31 1.39 -26.29
C ILE A 312 -6.10 0.53 -25.03
N PRO A 313 -4.90 -0.05 -24.81
CA PRO A 313 -4.59 -0.77 -23.59
C PRO A 313 -4.38 0.20 -22.42
N ILE A 314 -4.96 -0.13 -21.26
CA ILE A 314 -4.89 0.63 -20.02
C ILE A 314 -4.54 -0.37 -18.89
N PRO A 315 -3.30 -0.34 -18.39
CA PRO A 315 -2.90 -1.14 -17.23
C PRO A 315 -3.55 -0.58 -15.96
N LEU A 316 -4.14 -1.46 -15.14
CA LEU A 316 -4.91 -1.11 -13.95
C LEU A 316 -4.54 -2.03 -12.80
N TYR A 317 -3.59 -1.62 -11.97
CA TYR A 317 -3.12 -2.35 -10.79
C TYR A 317 -2.53 -1.38 -9.74
N PRO A 318 -2.49 -1.75 -8.44
CA PRO A 318 -2.23 -0.81 -7.34
C PRO A 318 -0.92 -0.01 -7.41
N THR A 319 0.17 -0.60 -7.89
CA THR A 319 1.50 0.04 -7.95
C THR A 319 1.61 1.09 -9.07
N LYS A 320 0.70 1.11 -10.04
CA LYS A 320 0.70 2.13 -11.10
C LYS A 320 -0.12 3.36 -10.66
N GLN A 321 0.58 4.48 -10.47
CA GLN A 321 -0.01 5.75 -10.04
C GLN A 321 -0.75 6.52 -11.14
N GLU A 322 -0.75 6.03 -12.38
CA GLU A 322 -1.39 6.75 -13.48
C GLU A 322 -2.91 6.64 -13.38
N LEU A 323 -3.55 7.69 -12.84
CA LEU A 323 -4.91 8.03 -13.19
C LEU A 323 -4.96 8.05 -14.72
N THR A 324 -5.82 7.19 -15.30
CA THR A 324 -6.05 7.04 -16.74
C THR A 324 -5.64 8.28 -17.52
N PRO A 325 -4.73 8.19 -18.51
CA PRO A 325 -4.18 9.36 -19.18
C PRO A 325 -5.31 10.32 -19.52
N ARG A 326 -5.32 11.49 -18.87
CA ARG A 326 -6.26 12.57 -19.19
C ARG A 326 -5.96 12.94 -20.64
N LEU A 327 -6.79 12.43 -21.55
CA LEU A 327 -6.72 12.81 -22.95
C LEU A 327 -6.95 14.32 -22.99
N THR A 328 -6.04 15.05 -23.63
CA THR A 328 -6.26 16.47 -23.86
C THR A 328 -7.58 16.66 -24.61
N PRO A 329 -8.37 17.71 -24.30
CA PRO A 329 -9.67 17.97 -24.93
C PRO A 329 -9.61 17.92 -26.47
N ASP A 330 -8.48 18.36 -27.05
CA ASP A 330 -8.21 18.35 -28.49
C ASP A 330 -8.15 16.95 -29.12
N LYS A 331 -7.67 15.93 -28.38
CA LYS A 331 -7.67 14.53 -28.85
C LYS A 331 -9.02 13.83 -28.69
N GLN A 332 -9.95 14.43 -27.94
CA GLN A 332 -11.32 13.95 -27.74
C GLN A 332 -12.22 14.38 -28.91
N LYS A 333 -12.03 15.61 -29.42
CA LYS A 333 -12.82 16.19 -30.53
C LYS A 333 -12.43 15.66 -31.91
N CYS A 334 -11.20 15.15 -32.09
CA CYS A 334 -10.66 14.84 -33.43
C CYS A 334 -10.91 13.41 -33.95
N CYS A 335 -11.48 12.50 -33.15
CA CYS A 335 -11.70 11.10 -33.58
C CYS A 335 -13.17 10.76 -33.81
N LYS A 336 -13.59 10.78 -35.08
CA LYS A 336 -14.91 10.31 -35.56
C LYS A 336 -15.10 8.77 -35.52
N LYS A 337 -14.12 8.00 -35.02
CA LYS A 337 -14.13 6.52 -34.99
C LYS A 337 -14.22 5.99 -33.55
N ASP A 338 -14.99 4.91 -33.37
CA ASP A 338 -15.21 4.25 -32.08
C ASP A 338 -13.88 3.74 -31.48
N ARG A 339 -13.58 4.09 -30.22
CA ARG A 339 -12.37 3.64 -29.51
C ARG A 339 -12.71 2.54 -28.51
N ARG A 340 -11.95 1.45 -28.52
CA ARG A 340 -12.09 0.33 -27.57
C ARG A 340 -11.00 0.40 -26.51
N LYS A 341 -11.39 0.73 -25.27
CA LYS A 341 -10.51 0.60 -24.10
C LYS A 341 -10.37 -0.88 -23.70
N VAL A 342 -9.15 -1.29 -23.38
CA VAL A 342 -8.81 -2.60 -22.84
C VAL A 342 -8.19 -2.40 -21.47
N LEU A 343 -8.95 -2.69 -20.41
CA LEU A 343 -8.47 -2.63 -19.04
C LEU A 343 -7.73 -3.93 -18.73
N LEU A 344 -6.43 -3.85 -18.50
CA LEU A 344 -5.57 -4.99 -18.16
C LEU A 344 -5.32 -4.97 -16.65
N THR A 345 -5.73 -6.02 -15.93
CA THR A 345 -5.74 -6.00 -14.47
C THR A 345 -5.50 -7.38 -13.87
N THR A 346 -5.25 -7.44 -12.57
CA THR A 346 -5.17 -8.65 -11.74
C THR A 346 -6.31 -8.64 -10.72
N SER A 347 -6.41 -9.65 -9.87
CA SER A 347 -7.36 -9.67 -8.76
C SER A 347 -7.24 -8.46 -7.83
N SER A 348 -6.01 -8.00 -7.55
CA SER A 348 -5.77 -6.80 -6.73
C SER A 348 -6.25 -5.48 -7.37
N GLY A 349 -6.58 -5.48 -8.66
CA GLY A 349 -7.12 -4.31 -9.37
C GLY A 349 -8.65 -4.33 -9.50
N GLU A 350 -9.34 -5.36 -9.00
CA GLU A 350 -10.81 -5.47 -9.03
C GLU A 350 -11.52 -4.19 -8.52
N PRO A 351 -11.12 -3.58 -7.37
CA PRO A 351 -11.77 -2.38 -6.85
C PRO A 351 -11.56 -1.12 -7.71
N LEU A 352 -10.63 -1.15 -8.66
CA LEU A 352 -10.29 -0.01 -9.52
C LEU A 352 -11.19 0.09 -10.77
N ILE A 353 -12.11 -0.87 -10.98
CA ILE A 353 -12.88 -1.00 -12.22
C ILE A 353 -14.22 -0.24 -12.13
N TRP A 354 -14.17 1.07 -12.40
CA TRP A 354 -15.34 1.97 -12.31
C TRP A 354 -16.09 2.20 -13.63
N THR A 355 -15.56 1.72 -14.76
CA THR A 355 -16.10 2.07 -16.08
C THR A 355 -17.47 1.41 -16.34
N LYS A 356 -18.47 2.20 -16.75
CA LYS A 356 -19.85 1.74 -17.06
C LYS A 356 -19.96 1.01 -18.41
N ASN A 357 -19.10 1.31 -19.39
CA ASN A 357 -19.19 0.80 -20.77
C ASN A 357 -18.41 -0.51 -21.04
N VAL A 358 -18.33 -1.40 -20.05
CA VAL A 358 -17.66 -2.72 -20.21
C VAL A 358 -18.67 -3.75 -20.72
N THR A 359 -18.35 -4.38 -21.86
CA THR A 359 -19.21 -5.41 -22.48
C THR A 359 -18.56 -6.79 -22.47
N PHE A 360 -17.24 -6.86 -22.37
CA PHE A 360 -16.50 -8.12 -22.41
C PHE A 360 -15.56 -8.24 -21.21
N VAL A 361 -15.58 -9.40 -20.57
CA VAL A 361 -14.60 -9.79 -19.55
C VAL A 361 -13.89 -11.04 -20.03
N ILE A 362 -12.56 -11.05 -19.98
CA ILE A 362 -11.73 -12.23 -20.20
C ILE A 362 -11.07 -12.57 -18.87
N ASP A 363 -11.30 -13.79 -18.39
CA ASP A 363 -10.79 -14.27 -17.12
C ASP A 363 -9.86 -15.48 -17.31
N VAL A 364 -8.59 -15.33 -16.95
CA VAL A 364 -7.60 -16.43 -17.02
C VAL A 364 -7.80 -17.47 -15.91
N GLY A 365 -8.47 -17.12 -14.81
CA GLY A 365 -8.81 -18.03 -13.70
C GLY A 365 -7.67 -18.37 -12.74
N VAL A 366 -6.52 -17.70 -12.87
CA VAL A 366 -5.33 -17.92 -12.03
C VAL A 366 -4.72 -16.58 -11.65
N GLU A 367 -4.06 -16.55 -10.50
CA GLU A 367 -3.34 -15.39 -9.96
C GLU A 367 -1.94 -15.81 -9.48
N ARG A 368 -0.98 -14.89 -9.58
CA ARG A 368 0.33 -14.98 -8.92
C ARG A 368 0.34 -14.07 -7.72
N ARG A 369 0.54 -14.66 -6.54
CA ARG A 369 0.52 -13.93 -5.26
C ARG A 369 1.78 -14.21 -4.46
N LYS A 370 2.18 -13.24 -3.64
CA LYS A 370 3.22 -13.42 -2.62
C LYS A 370 2.59 -14.05 -1.38
N VAL A 371 3.22 -15.10 -0.86
CA VAL A 371 2.84 -15.78 0.37
C VAL A 371 4.07 -15.87 1.27
N TYR A 372 3.96 -15.35 2.48
CA TYR A 372 5.02 -15.40 3.47
C TYR A 372 5.09 -16.79 4.11
N ASN A 373 6.31 -17.33 4.21
CA ASN A 373 6.56 -18.57 4.92
C ASN A 373 7.39 -18.30 6.19
N PRO A 374 6.81 -18.48 7.40
CA PRO A 374 7.50 -18.15 8.66
C PRO A 374 8.69 -19.06 8.96
N ARG A 375 8.75 -20.28 8.39
CA ARG A 375 9.85 -21.22 8.67
C ARG A 375 11.17 -20.83 7.99
N ILE A 376 11.07 -20.18 6.84
CA ILE A 376 12.22 -19.68 6.06
C ILE A 376 12.33 -18.15 6.11
N ARG A 377 11.40 -17.50 6.81
CA ARG A 377 11.25 -16.05 6.95
C ARG A 377 11.31 -15.28 5.62
N ALA A 378 10.63 -15.80 4.59
CA ALA A 378 10.70 -15.26 3.24
C ALA A 378 9.37 -15.30 2.49
N ASP A 379 9.21 -14.37 1.55
CA ASP A 379 8.09 -14.36 0.61
C ASP A 379 8.33 -15.36 -0.54
N SER A 380 7.31 -16.14 -0.84
CA SER A 380 7.25 -17.03 -2.00
C SER A 380 6.22 -16.53 -2.99
N VAL A 381 6.59 -16.43 -4.28
CA VAL A 381 5.61 -16.13 -5.33
C VAL A 381 5.00 -17.43 -5.84
N LEU A 382 3.70 -17.62 -5.58
CA LEU A 382 2.97 -18.82 -5.97
C LEU A 382 1.91 -18.49 -7.01
N THR A 383 1.81 -19.34 -8.04
CA THR A 383 0.70 -19.30 -9.01
C THR A 383 -0.38 -20.26 -8.53
N GLN A 384 -1.63 -19.80 -8.44
CA GLN A 384 -2.76 -20.61 -8.00
C GLN A 384 -4.06 -20.22 -8.71
N PRO A 385 -5.11 -21.04 -8.65
CA PRO A 385 -6.45 -20.64 -9.08
C PRO A 385 -6.98 -19.47 -8.23
N ILE A 386 -7.76 -18.59 -8.86
CA ILE A 386 -8.57 -17.60 -8.10
C ILE A 386 -9.65 -18.32 -7.29
N SER A 387 -10.24 -17.63 -6.31
CA SER A 387 -11.41 -18.12 -5.57
C SER A 387 -12.70 -18.01 -6.38
N GLN A 388 -13.71 -18.80 -6.00
CA GLN A 388 -15.05 -18.72 -6.56
C GLN A 388 -15.69 -17.34 -6.31
N SER A 389 -15.41 -16.72 -5.15
CA SER A 389 -15.84 -15.35 -4.85
C SER A 389 -15.26 -14.32 -5.81
N GLN A 390 -13.97 -14.41 -6.16
CA GLN A 390 -13.34 -13.52 -7.16
C GLN A 390 -13.93 -13.74 -8.54
N ALA A 391 -14.10 -14.99 -8.97
CA ALA A 391 -14.75 -15.31 -10.24
C ALA A 391 -16.18 -14.75 -10.32
N GLU A 392 -16.90 -14.66 -9.19
CA GLU A 392 -18.20 -14.00 -9.14
C GLU A 392 -18.08 -12.48 -9.28
N VAL A 393 -17.14 -11.83 -8.60
CA VAL A 393 -16.86 -10.39 -8.78
C VAL A 393 -16.54 -10.07 -10.24
N HIS A 394 -15.75 -10.91 -10.92
CA HIS A 394 -15.46 -10.75 -12.35
C HIS A 394 -16.72 -10.72 -13.22
N LYS A 395 -17.74 -11.53 -12.90
CA LYS A 395 -19.04 -11.50 -13.60
C LYS A 395 -19.81 -10.22 -13.32
N GLN A 396 -19.71 -9.70 -12.10
CA GLN A 396 -20.42 -8.49 -11.66
C GLN A 396 -19.93 -7.22 -12.35
N ILE A 397 -18.71 -7.21 -12.89
CA ILE A 397 -18.12 -6.08 -13.62
C ILE A 397 -18.93 -5.68 -14.86
N LEU A 398 -19.58 -6.64 -15.52
CA LEU A 398 -20.47 -6.39 -16.66
C LEU A 398 -21.74 -5.62 -16.27
N GLY A 399 -22.00 -5.47 -14.96
CA GLY A 399 -23.12 -4.72 -14.42
C GLY A 399 -24.46 -5.26 -14.93
N MET A 400 -25.30 -4.34 -15.40
CA MET A 400 -26.64 -4.63 -15.95
C MET A 400 -26.66 -4.76 -17.48
N SER A 401 -25.50 -4.76 -18.15
CA SER A 401 -25.44 -4.81 -19.61
C SER A 401 -26.09 -6.10 -20.15
N PRO A 402 -27.19 -6.01 -20.94
CA PRO A 402 -27.90 -7.18 -21.42
C PRO A 402 -27.12 -7.97 -22.48
N SER A 403 -26.11 -7.37 -23.11
CA SER A 403 -25.24 -7.97 -24.12
C SER A 403 -23.87 -8.40 -23.58
N GLY A 404 -23.64 -8.27 -22.26
CA GLY A 404 -22.36 -8.58 -21.63
C GLY A 404 -21.97 -10.06 -21.78
N LYS A 405 -20.73 -10.32 -22.16
CA LYS A 405 -20.15 -11.67 -22.28
C LYS A 405 -18.92 -11.79 -21.39
N ILE A 406 -18.85 -12.86 -20.59
CA ILE A 406 -17.65 -13.23 -19.84
C ILE A 406 -17.07 -14.52 -20.42
N PHE A 407 -15.77 -14.48 -20.73
CA PHE A 407 -15.02 -15.58 -21.28
C PHE A 407 -14.05 -16.11 -20.22
N CYS A 408 -14.34 -17.27 -19.68
CA CYS A 408 -13.50 -17.98 -18.71
C CYS A 408 -12.57 -18.91 -19.49
N LEU A 409 -11.25 -18.67 -19.42
CA LEU A 409 -10.23 -19.46 -20.13
C LEU A 409 -9.90 -20.79 -19.45
N TYR A 410 -10.83 -21.28 -18.64
CA TYR A 410 -10.77 -22.52 -17.89
C TYR A 410 -12.10 -23.28 -18.04
N PRO A 411 -12.10 -24.61 -17.94
CA PRO A 411 -13.33 -25.40 -17.94
C PRO A 411 -14.21 -25.11 -16.72
N GLU A 412 -15.51 -25.28 -16.86
CA GLU A 412 -16.45 -25.12 -15.73
C GLU A 412 -16.10 -26.05 -14.56
N GLU A 413 -15.66 -27.29 -14.84
CA GLU A 413 -15.23 -28.22 -13.79
C GLU A 413 -14.06 -27.71 -12.94
N PHE A 414 -13.18 -26.89 -13.52
CA PHE A 414 -12.05 -26.31 -12.80
C PHE A 414 -12.53 -25.36 -11.69
N ALA A 415 -13.62 -24.62 -11.95
CA ALA A 415 -14.20 -23.70 -10.97
C ALA A 415 -14.75 -24.41 -9.73
N TYR A 416 -15.29 -25.62 -9.88
CA TYR A 416 -15.86 -26.39 -8.75
C TYR A 416 -14.84 -27.30 -8.05
N LYS A 417 -13.82 -27.80 -8.78
CA LYS A 417 -12.83 -28.76 -8.23
C LYS A 417 -11.59 -28.09 -7.66
N GLU A 418 -11.09 -27.03 -8.29
CA GLU A 418 -9.77 -26.44 -7.97
C GLU A 418 -9.87 -25.08 -7.27
N MET A 419 -10.89 -24.27 -7.57
CA MET A 419 -11.06 -22.95 -6.95
C MET A 419 -11.62 -23.07 -5.53
N LYS A 420 -10.97 -22.41 -4.56
CA LYS A 420 -11.48 -22.32 -3.19
C LYS A 420 -12.74 -21.44 -3.13
N PRO A 421 -13.68 -21.68 -2.21
CA PRO A 421 -14.92 -20.89 -2.13
C PRO A 421 -14.70 -19.39 -1.84
N GLN A 422 -13.71 -19.06 -1.01
CA GLN A 422 -13.45 -17.70 -0.53
C GLN A 422 -11.95 -17.37 -0.63
N ILE A 423 -11.65 -16.08 -0.71
CA ILE A 423 -10.29 -15.54 -0.61
C ILE A 423 -9.74 -15.86 0.81
N PRO A 424 -8.53 -16.44 0.93
CA PRO A 424 -7.89 -16.61 2.23
C PRO A 424 -7.55 -15.25 2.85
N ALA A 425 -7.56 -15.18 4.18
CA ALA A 425 -7.23 -13.93 4.87
C ALA A 425 -5.74 -13.60 4.67
N LYS A 426 -5.42 -12.36 4.29
CA LYS A 426 -4.02 -11.96 4.07
C LYS A 426 -3.17 -12.08 5.34
N VAL A 427 -3.78 -11.93 6.52
CA VAL A 427 -3.12 -12.13 7.83
C VAL A 427 -2.56 -13.55 8.02
N GLN A 428 -3.05 -14.55 7.27
CA GLN A 428 -2.53 -15.92 7.33
C GLN A 428 -1.37 -16.17 6.35
N GLU A 429 -1.13 -15.24 5.44
CA GLU A 429 -0.22 -15.40 4.29
C GLU A 429 0.80 -14.25 4.17
N SER A 430 0.88 -13.36 5.18
CA SER A 430 1.76 -12.17 5.19
C SER A 430 2.72 -12.18 6.37
N LYS A 431 3.84 -11.47 6.25
CA LYS A 431 4.75 -11.18 7.37
C LYS A 431 4.02 -10.32 8.40
N LEU A 432 4.04 -10.73 9.66
CA LEU A 432 3.23 -10.10 10.72
C LEU A 432 4.03 -9.16 11.63
N THR A 433 5.35 -9.03 11.47
CA THR A 433 6.22 -8.26 12.38
C THR A 433 5.69 -6.83 12.63
N SER A 434 5.33 -6.09 11.58
CA SER A 434 4.80 -4.72 11.69
C SER A 434 3.41 -4.69 12.33
N LEU A 435 2.55 -5.67 12.04
CA LEU A 435 1.24 -5.80 12.68
C LEU A 435 1.39 -6.07 14.19
N VAL A 436 2.28 -6.98 14.58
CA VAL A 436 2.51 -7.33 15.99
C VAL A 436 3.03 -6.11 16.75
N LEU A 437 3.95 -5.35 16.16
CA LEU A 437 4.46 -4.10 16.75
C LEU A 437 3.31 -3.09 16.98
N PHE A 438 2.46 -2.88 15.97
CA PHE A 438 1.30 -2.01 16.07
C PHE A 438 0.31 -2.46 17.15
N LEU A 439 -0.03 -3.76 17.20
CA LEU A 439 -0.95 -4.29 18.21
C LEU A 439 -0.40 -4.19 19.64
N LYS A 440 0.91 -4.37 19.80
CA LYS A 440 1.61 -4.16 21.07
C LYS A 440 1.59 -2.68 21.49
N ARG A 441 1.62 -1.74 20.53
CA ARG A 441 1.52 -0.29 20.78
C ARG A 441 0.13 0.15 21.21
N MET A 442 -0.92 -0.49 20.69
CA MET A 442 -2.29 -0.09 20.97
C MET A 442 -2.73 -0.32 22.42
N ASP A 443 -2.25 -1.37 23.09
CA ASP A 443 -2.58 -1.79 24.48
C ASP A 443 -4.08 -1.87 24.87
N ILE A 444 -5.03 -1.49 24.01
CA ILE A 444 -6.48 -1.46 24.29
C ILE A 444 -7.07 -2.87 24.46
N ALA A 445 -6.56 -3.86 23.73
CA ALA A 445 -7.06 -5.24 23.81
C ALA A 445 -6.02 -6.20 24.42
N GLY A 446 -4.75 -5.79 24.52
CA GLY A 446 -3.63 -6.72 24.63
C GLY A 446 -3.56 -7.66 23.41
N PHE A 447 -2.33 -8.04 23.05
CA PHE A 447 -2.09 -8.90 21.87
C PHE A 447 -2.90 -10.22 21.88
N ALA A 448 -3.20 -10.78 23.06
CA ALA A 448 -3.90 -12.05 23.21
C ALA A 448 -5.43 -11.99 23.02
N HIS A 449 -6.06 -10.79 23.10
CA HIS A 449 -7.52 -10.65 23.03
C HIS A 449 -8.00 -9.92 21.76
N CYS A 450 -7.14 -9.77 20.75
CA CYS A 450 -7.58 -9.28 19.44
C CYS A 450 -8.39 -10.36 18.72
N ASP A 451 -9.71 -10.16 18.64
CA ASP A 451 -10.66 -11.04 17.96
C ASP A 451 -10.53 -10.96 16.43
N PHE A 452 -9.48 -11.56 15.86
CA PHE A 452 -9.35 -11.72 14.42
C PHE A 452 -10.48 -12.60 13.86
N ILE A 453 -11.01 -12.26 12.68
CA ILE A 453 -12.02 -13.09 12.00
C ILE A 453 -11.38 -14.38 11.49
N SER A 454 -10.15 -14.28 11.02
CA SER A 454 -9.26 -15.41 10.81
C SER A 454 -7.98 -15.22 11.60
N SER A 455 -7.85 -15.97 12.69
CA SER A 455 -6.61 -15.95 13.48
C SER A 455 -5.41 -16.33 12.61
N PRO A 456 -4.29 -15.58 12.72
CA PRO A 456 -3.03 -15.98 12.11
C PRO A 456 -2.49 -17.28 12.70
N ALA A 457 -1.64 -17.96 11.94
CA ALA A 457 -0.98 -19.17 12.44
C ALA A 457 -0.12 -18.84 13.68
N PRO A 458 -0.16 -19.66 14.75
CA PRO A 458 0.65 -19.43 15.93
C PRO A 458 2.15 -19.30 15.61
N GLU A 459 2.65 -20.07 14.64
CA GLU A 459 4.03 -20.02 14.20
C GLU A 459 4.40 -18.65 13.61
N SER A 460 3.51 -18.03 12.83
CA SER A 460 3.73 -16.70 12.25
C SER A 460 3.77 -15.61 13.33
N LEU A 461 2.93 -15.74 14.38
CA LEU A 461 2.94 -14.81 15.51
C LEU A 461 4.19 -14.96 16.36
N MET A 462 4.59 -16.20 16.68
CA MET A 462 5.82 -16.46 17.43
C MET A 462 7.04 -15.94 16.69
N GLN A 463 7.10 -16.17 15.37
CA GLN A 463 8.18 -15.66 14.53
C GLN A 463 8.24 -14.13 14.53
N ALA A 464 7.10 -13.45 14.44
CA ALA A 464 7.03 -11.99 14.51
C ALA A 464 7.48 -11.45 15.89
N LEU A 465 7.10 -12.10 16.99
CA LEU A 465 7.55 -11.75 18.34
C LEU A 465 9.06 -11.98 18.51
N GLU A 466 9.58 -13.09 17.98
CA GLU A 466 11.01 -13.42 18.00
C GLU A 466 11.83 -12.37 17.23
N ASP A 467 11.39 -11.96 16.04
CA ASP A 467 12.04 -10.89 15.27
C ASP A 467 12.06 -9.56 16.04
N LEU A 468 10.94 -9.19 16.69
CA LEU A 468 10.86 -7.95 17.47
C LEU A 468 11.72 -7.99 18.75
N ASP A 469 11.82 -9.16 19.39
CA ASP A 469 12.73 -9.39 20.51
C ASP A 469 14.19 -9.24 20.08
N TYR A 470 14.60 -9.86 18.96
CA TYR A 470 15.96 -9.69 18.42
C TYR A 470 16.29 -8.23 18.08
N LEU A 471 15.32 -7.45 17.61
CA LEU A 471 15.49 -6.03 17.31
C LEU A 471 15.50 -5.14 18.57
N ALA A 472 15.38 -5.74 19.76
CA ALA A 472 15.20 -5.07 21.04
C ALA A 472 13.98 -4.14 21.09
N ALA A 473 12.96 -4.41 20.25
CA ALA A 473 11.68 -3.70 20.28
C ALA A 473 10.79 -4.15 21.44
N LEU A 474 11.09 -5.33 22.01
CA LEU A 474 10.45 -5.87 23.20
C LEU A 474 11.42 -5.87 24.39
N ASP A 475 10.89 -5.72 25.60
CA ASP A 475 11.62 -5.94 26.84
C ASP A 475 11.63 -7.43 27.24
N ASN A 476 12.33 -7.77 28.33
CA ASN A 476 12.43 -9.15 28.82
C ASN A 476 11.07 -9.76 29.24
N ASN A 477 10.04 -8.92 29.44
CA ASN A 477 8.69 -9.33 29.80
C ASN A 477 7.78 -9.45 28.57
N GLY A 478 8.29 -9.13 27.37
CA GLY A 478 7.55 -9.11 26.11
C GLY A 478 6.65 -7.88 25.93
N ASN A 479 6.85 -6.81 26.71
CA ASN A 479 6.21 -5.51 26.51
C ASN A 479 7.04 -4.66 25.53
N LEU A 480 6.49 -3.56 25.03
CA LEU A 480 7.27 -2.65 24.19
C LEU A 480 8.39 -1.98 24.99
N SER A 481 9.60 -2.01 24.44
CA SER A 481 10.71 -1.20 24.91
C SER A 481 10.59 0.25 24.39
N GLU A 482 11.47 1.14 24.86
CA GLU A 482 11.59 2.49 24.30
C GLU A 482 11.92 2.47 22.81
N PHE A 483 12.80 1.56 22.39
CA PHE A 483 13.08 1.32 20.97
C PHE A 483 11.82 0.88 20.22
N GLY A 484 11.03 -0.05 20.77
CA GLY A 484 9.79 -0.51 20.17
C GLY A 484 8.74 0.60 20.01
N ILE A 485 8.63 1.48 21.01
CA ILE A 485 7.77 2.66 20.96
C ILE A 485 8.19 3.58 19.81
N ILE A 486 9.47 3.95 19.74
CA ILE A 486 9.98 4.83 18.68
C ILE A 486 9.84 4.18 17.30
N MET A 487 10.18 2.89 17.18
CA MET A 487 10.05 2.12 15.94
C MET A 487 8.61 2.11 15.41
N SER A 488 7.61 2.10 16.31
CA SER A 488 6.18 2.08 15.94
C SER A 488 5.69 3.40 15.33
N GLU A 489 6.41 4.52 15.53
CA GLU A 489 6.03 5.82 14.97
C GLU A 489 6.41 5.93 13.48
N PHE A 490 7.36 5.14 13.01
CA PHE A 490 7.80 5.14 11.62
C PHE A 490 6.91 4.23 10.75
N PRO A 491 6.48 4.69 9.56
CA PRO A 491 5.74 3.87 8.61
C PRO A 491 6.70 2.96 7.80
N LEU A 492 7.59 2.26 8.50
CA LEU A 492 8.65 1.42 7.94
C LEU A 492 8.60 0.02 8.55
N ASP A 493 9.22 -0.94 7.87
CA ASP A 493 9.46 -2.26 8.44
C ASP A 493 10.33 -2.16 9.71
N PRO A 494 10.08 -2.96 10.77
CA PRO A 494 10.83 -2.87 12.02
C PRO A 494 12.35 -2.96 11.87
N GLN A 495 12.86 -3.78 10.94
CA GLN A 495 14.29 -3.85 10.61
C GLN A 495 14.84 -2.50 10.10
N LEU A 496 14.08 -1.81 9.24
CA LEU A 496 14.47 -0.52 8.69
C LEU A 496 14.33 0.60 9.73
N SER A 497 13.26 0.59 10.53
CA SER A 497 13.09 1.50 11.67
C SER A 497 14.25 1.39 12.67
N LYS A 498 14.69 0.16 12.98
CA LYS A 498 15.85 -0.08 13.85
C LYS A 498 17.14 0.45 13.24
N SER A 499 17.34 0.28 11.94
CA SER A 499 18.52 0.79 11.22
C SER A 499 18.57 2.32 11.20
N LEU A 500 17.42 2.98 10.97
CA LEU A 500 17.29 4.43 11.03
C LEU A 500 17.54 4.96 12.45
N LEU A 501 17.04 4.28 13.47
CA LEU A 501 17.30 4.66 14.85
C LEU A 501 18.78 4.50 15.22
N ALA A 502 19.42 3.40 14.80
CA ALA A 502 20.85 3.17 15.00
C ALA A 502 21.74 4.18 14.25
N SER A 503 21.30 4.71 13.10
CA SER A 503 22.06 5.75 12.40
C SER A 503 22.23 7.05 13.20
N CYS A 504 21.41 7.28 14.24
CA CYS A 504 21.59 8.40 15.16
C CYS A 504 22.87 8.25 15.99
N GLU A 505 23.21 7.02 16.39
CA GLU A 505 24.42 6.71 17.15
C GLU A 505 25.68 6.76 16.28
N PHE A 506 25.56 6.31 15.02
CA PHE A 506 26.68 6.29 14.06
C PHE A 506 26.78 7.57 13.21
N GLU A 507 26.03 8.62 13.52
CA GLU A 507 26.08 9.93 12.84
C GLU A 507 25.93 9.85 11.30
N CYS A 508 25.05 8.98 10.79
CA CYS A 508 24.80 8.80 9.34
C CYS A 508 23.30 8.83 9.00
N VAL A 509 22.56 9.70 9.69
CA VAL A 509 21.11 9.81 9.61
C VAL A 509 20.65 10.29 8.23
N ASP A 510 21.31 11.29 7.64
CA ASP A 510 20.92 11.83 6.33
C ASP A 510 20.98 10.76 5.22
N GLU A 511 22.04 9.95 5.23
CA GLU A 511 22.22 8.84 4.30
C GLU A 511 21.21 7.72 4.56
N MET A 512 20.96 7.38 5.83
CA MET A 512 20.02 6.33 6.19
C MET A 512 18.57 6.73 5.90
N LEU A 513 18.19 8.01 6.05
CA LEU A 513 16.90 8.54 5.60
C LEU A 513 16.73 8.37 4.08
N THR A 514 17.78 8.64 3.32
CA THR A 514 17.79 8.47 1.87
C THR A 514 17.67 7.01 1.47
N ILE A 515 18.43 6.10 2.11
CA ILE A 515 18.33 4.66 1.89
C ILE A 515 16.92 4.18 2.23
N ALA A 516 16.39 4.54 3.41
CA ALA A 516 15.07 4.12 3.88
C ALA A 516 13.96 4.53 2.92
N ALA A 517 14.04 5.76 2.39
CA ALA A 517 13.09 6.24 1.39
C ALA A 517 13.19 5.49 0.06
N MET A 518 14.41 5.23 -0.42
CA MET A 518 14.65 4.56 -1.70
C MET A 518 14.28 3.08 -1.69
N VAL A 519 14.40 2.38 -0.56
CA VAL A 519 13.99 0.97 -0.44
C VAL A 519 12.49 0.81 -0.14
N THR A 520 11.86 1.80 0.50
CA THR A 520 10.41 1.79 0.77
C THR A 520 9.60 2.15 -0.48
N ALA A 521 10.12 3.03 -1.33
CA ALA A 521 9.52 3.31 -2.63
C ALA A 521 9.63 2.09 -3.58
N PRO A 522 8.74 1.96 -4.59
CA PRO A 522 8.91 0.96 -5.65
C PRO A 522 10.29 1.07 -6.30
N SER A 523 10.84 -0.06 -6.79
CA SER A 523 12.14 -0.07 -7.48
C SER A 523 12.23 1.03 -8.55
N CYS A 524 13.21 1.92 -8.41
CA CYS A 524 13.46 2.98 -9.39
C CYS A 524 14.05 2.44 -10.70
N PHE A 525 14.64 1.25 -10.72
CA PHE A 525 15.19 0.63 -11.93
C PHE A 525 14.08 0.05 -12.80
N LEU A 526 14.04 0.48 -14.07
CA LEU A 526 13.11 -0.05 -15.07
C LEU A 526 13.77 -1.18 -15.86
N GLN A 527 12.96 -2.13 -16.31
CA GLN A 527 13.42 -3.12 -17.27
C GLN A 527 13.78 -2.42 -18.59
N ALA A 528 15.00 -2.64 -19.06
CA ALA A 528 15.45 -2.08 -20.32
C ALA A 528 14.67 -2.72 -21.49
N PRO A 529 14.18 -1.93 -22.46
CA PRO A 529 13.60 -2.45 -23.69
C PRO A 529 14.56 -3.38 -24.44
N PRO A 530 14.05 -4.41 -25.16
CA PRO A 530 14.89 -5.31 -25.95
C PRO A 530 15.81 -4.56 -26.91
N GLY A 531 17.11 -4.89 -26.87
CA GLY A 531 18.15 -4.26 -27.70
C GLY A 531 18.80 -3.00 -27.09
N THR A 532 18.35 -2.55 -25.91
CA THR A 532 18.94 -1.40 -25.19
C THR A 532 19.59 -1.79 -23.86
N GLU A 533 19.72 -3.08 -23.57
CA GLU A 533 20.17 -3.58 -22.27
C GLU A 533 21.61 -3.16 -21.94
N GLU A 534 22.53 -3.20 -22.93
CA GLU A 534 23.92 -2.78 -22.70
C GLU A 534 24.03 -1.26 -22.51
N LEU A 535 23.17 -0.48 -23.16
CA LEU A 535 23.10 0.97 -22.95
C LEU A 535 22.61 1.27 -21.53
N ALA A 536 21.54 0.63 -21.08
CA ALA A 536 21.03 0.76 -19.72
C ALA A 536 22.10 0.38 -18.69
N ARG A 537 22.78 -0.75 -18.89
CA ARG A 537 23.88 -1.20 -18.03
C ARG A 537 25.03 -0.18 -17.96
N SER A 538 25.42 0.40 -19.10
CA SER A 538 26.44 1.46 -19.16
C SER A 538 26.03 2.73 -18.40
N ARG A 539 24.73 3.07 -18.40
CA ARG A 539 24.19 4.20 -17.62
C ARG A 539 24.19 3.89 -16.12
N TRP A 540 23.69 2.72 -15.71
CA TRP A 540 23.64 2.30 -14.32
C TRP A 540 25.02 2.17 -13.69
N ARG A 541 26.03 1.72 -14.45
CA ARG A 541 27.44 1.69 -14.01
C ARG A 541 27.96 3.04 -13.53
N ARG A 542 27.47 4.16 -14.10
CA ARG A 542 27.91 5.51 -13.70
C ARG A 542 27.33 5.95 -12.36
N LEU A 543 26.22 5.36 -11.95
CA LEU A 543 25.55 5.63 -10.67
C LEU A 543 25.94 4.61 -9.59
N SER A 544 26.55 3.49 -9.99
CA SER A 544 26.93 2.40 -9.09
C SER A 544 28.01 2.83 -8.10
N HIS A 545 27.86 2.41 -6.85
CA HIS A 545 28.84 2.61 -5.79
C HIS A 545 29.57 1.28 -5.48
N PRO A 546 30.90 1.28 -5.29
CA PRO A 546 31.66 0.05 -5.02
C PRO A 546 31.30 -0.62 -3.69
N ALA A 547 30.83 0.13 -2.69
CA ALA A 547 30.39 -0.41 -1.40
C ALA A 547 29.04 -1.15 -1.45
N GLY A 548 28.34 -1.14 -2.59
CA GLY A 548 27.13 -1.94 -2.83
C GLY A 548 25.90 -1.11 -3.23
N ASP A 549 24.76 -1.78 -3.21
CA ASP A 549 23.49 -1.27 -3.73
C ASP A 549 22.91 -0.17 -2.84
N HIS A 550 23.04 -0.24 -1.51
CA HIS A 550 22.53 0.80 -0.60
C HIS A 550 23.17 2.17 -0.90
N CYS A 551 24.49 2.21 -1.05
CA CYS A 551 25.21 3.42 -1.45
C CYS A 551 24.90 3.82 -2.92
N THR A 552 24.61 2.84 -3.78
CA THR A 552 24.16 3.11 -5.16
C THR A 552 22.81 3.83 -5.17
N LEU A 553 21.89 3.48 -4.27
CA LEU A 553 20.60 4.17 -4.14
C LEU A 553 20.78 5.62 -3.69
N ILE A 554 21.74 5.92 -2.81
CA ILE A 554 22.11 7.30 -2.43
C ILE A 554 22.60 8.07 -3.67
N ASN A 555 23.51 7.50 -4.46
CA ASN A 555 23.99 8.11 -5.69
C ASN A 555 22.85 8.42 -6.67
N VAL A 556 21.93 7.47 -6.85
CA VAL A 556 20.76 7.64 -7.73
C VAL A 556 19.88 8.79 -7.24
N PHE A 557 19.58 8.83 -5.93
CA PHE A 557 18.75 9.88 -5.33
C PHE A 557 19.40 11.26 -5.46
N ASN A 558 20.69 11.39 -5.12
CA ASN A 558 21.42 12.65 -5.23
C ASN A 558 21.51 13.14 -6.68
N ALA A 559 21.75 12.23 -7.63
CA ALA A 559 21.76 12.58 -9.05
C ALA A 559 20.37 13.03 -9.56
N PHE A 560 19.29 12.40 -9.08
CA PHE A 560 17.92 12.80 -9.39
C PHE A 560 17.59 14.18 -8.81
N LYS A 561 17.97 14.46 -7.56
CA LYS A 561 17.81 15.77 -6.91
C LYS A 561 18.57 16.86 -7.67
N ALA A 562 19.81 16.61 -8.07
CA ALA A 562 20.60 17.53 -8.88
C ALA A 562 19.98 17.79 -10.26
N ALA A 563 19.46 16.75 -10.92
CA ALA A 563 18.76 16.89 -12.19
C ALA A 563 17.47 17.71 -12.05
N SER A 564 16.73 17.50 -10.95
CA SER A 564 15.49 18.23 -10.65
C SER A 564 15.71 19.72 -10.36
N ALA A 565 16.91 20.11 -9.92
CA ALA A 565 17.28 21.50 -9.68
C ALA A 565 17.64 22.28 -10.97
N THR A 566 17.80 21.59 -12.11
CA THR A 566 18.13 22.22 -13.40
C THR A 566 16.88 22.41 -14.26
N PRO A 567 16.86 23.38 -15.20
CA PRO A 567 15.70 23.61 -16.08
C PRO A 567 15.42 22.46 -17.07
N THR A 568 16.24 21.42 -17.11
CA THR A 568 15.90 20.17 -17.81
C THR A 568 14.93 19.35 -16.97
N HIS A 569 13.75 19.04 -17.54
CA HIS A 569 12.73 18.24 -16.86
C HIS A 569 13.29 16.91 -16.30
N PRO A 570 13.08 16.58 -15.01
CA PRO A 570 13.61 15.37 -14.37
C PRO A 570 13.16 14.07 -15.07
N GLU A 571 12.00 14.09 -15.71
CA GLU A 571 11.49 13.00 -16.55
C GLU A 571 12.43 12.61 -17.69
N LYS A 572 13.08 13.60 -18.31
CA LYS A 572 14.04 13.34 -19.39
C LYS A 572 15.27 12.60 -18.87
N TRP A 573 15.81 13.07 -17.73
CA TRP A 573 16.95 12.40 -17.10
C TRP A 573 16.60 10.97 -16.69
N CYS A 574 15.45 10.77 -16.06
CA CYS A 574 14.97 9.43 -15.68
C CYS A 574 14.88 8.49 -16.89
N ARG A 575 14.31 8.97 -18.00
CA ARG A 575 14.23 8.20 -19.25
C ARG A 575 15.61 7.86 -19.82
N ASP A 576 16.54 8.81 -19.82
CA ASP A 576 17.89 8.61 -20.36
C ASP A 576 18.73 7.60 -19.53
N TYR A 577 18.38 7.42 -18.25
CA TYR A 577 19.01 6.47 -17.32
C TYR A 577 18.18 5.20 -17.06
N PHE A 578 17.05 5.01 -17.75
CA PHE A 578 16.14 3.86 -17.54
C PHE A 578 15.65 3.76 -16.08
N LEU A 579 15.30 4.90 -15.50
CA LEU A 579 14.79 5.03 -14.14
C LEU A 579 13.33 5.51 -14.13
N SER A 580 12.59 5.15 -13.09
CA SER A 580 11.21 5.56 -12.86
C SER A 580 11.17 6.90 -12.14
N CYS A 581 10.70 7.95 -12.84
CA CYS A 581 10.54 9.29 -12.25
C CYS A 581 9.50 9.30 -11.12
N SER A 582 8.42 8.51 -11.24
CA SER A 582 7.39 8.41 -10.20
C SER A 582 7.90 7.74 -8.94
N ALA A 583 8.70 6.68 -9.07
CA ALA A 583 9.33 6.01 -7.93
C ALA A 583 10.30 6.94 -7.18
N LEU A 584 11.13 7.69 -7.91
CA LEU A 584 12.08 8.64 -7.32
C LEU A 584 11.37 9.82 -6.65
N SER A 585 10.30 10.34 -7.26
CA SER A 585 9.46 11.39 -6.65
C SER A 585 8.76 10.88 -5.38
N MET A 586 8.33 9.61 -5.37
CA MET A 586 7.78 8.98 -4.17
C MET A 586 8.84 8.85 -3.08
N ALA A 587 10.05 8.42 -3.41
CA ALA A 587 11.15 8.36 -2.45
C ALA A 587 11.44 9.76 -1.84
N GLU A 588 11.39 10.83 -2.63
CA GLU A 588 11.54 12.19 -2.10
C GLU A 588 10.45 12.56 -1.08
N MET A 589 9.19 12.21 -1.35
CA MET A 589 8.08 12.42 -0.40
C MET A 589 8.24 11.57 0.87
N ILE A 590 8.63 10.29 0.75
CA ILE A 590 8.87 9.41 1.90
C ILE A 590 10.00 9.98 2.75
N ARG A 591 11.11 10.39 2.14
CA ARG A 591 12.25 10.99 2.86
C ARG A 591 11.81 12.24 3.63
N ALA A 592 11.02 13.12 3.01
CA ALA A 592 10.51 14.31 3.66
C ALA A 592 9.61 13.96 4.86
N GLU A 593 8.74 12.96 4.71
CA GLU A 593 7.89 12.50 5.81
C GLU A 593 8.72 11.92 6.97
N LEU A 594 9.72 11.08 6.68
CA LEU A 594 10.60 10.51 7.70
C LEU A 594 11.38 11.60 8.45
N VAL A 595 11.86 12.63 7.75
CA VAL A 595 12.51 13.80 8.38
C VAL A 595 11.55 14.52 9.33
N GLU A 596 10.30 14.74 8.93
CA GLU A 596 9.30 15.39 9.79
C GLU A 596 8.96 14.52 11.02
N ILE A 597 8.90 13.19 10.85
CA ILE A 597 8.74 12.28 12.00
C ILE A 597 9.92 12.43 12.94
N MET A 598 11.17 12.35 12.45
CA MET A 598 12.38 12.48 13.28
C MET A 598 12.40 13.79 14.08
N LYS A 599 12.05 14.91 13.45
CA LYS A 599 11.93 16.21 14.14
C LYS A 599 10.84 16.19 15.21
N ARG A 600 9.67 15.61 14.91
CA ARG A 600 8.52 15.54 15.82
C ARG A 600 8.82 14.72 17.08
N ILE A 601 9.63 13.65 16.95
CA ILE A 601 10.07 12.81 18.07
C ILE A 601 11.42 13.24 18.66
N GLU A 602 11.97 14.38 18.19
CA GLU A 602 13.20 14.99 18.69
C GLU A 602 14.47 14.10 18.58
N LEU A 603 14.54 13.27 17.54
CA LEU A 603 15.76 12.51 17.22
C LEU A 603 16.80 13.40 16.49
N PRO A 604 18.11 13.22 16.75
CA PRO A 604 19.15 13.98 16.08
C PRO A 604 19.21 13.64 14.59
N ILE A 605 19.48 14.65 13.76
CA ILE A 605 19.70 14.51 12.32
C ILE A 605 21.12 14.99 12.05
N SER A 606 21.99 14.09 11.60
CA SER A 606 23.37 14.42 11.22
C SER A 606 23.40 15.20 9.91
N GLU A 607 24.44 16.03 9.73
CA GLU A 607 24.74 16.66 8.45
C GLU A 607 25.19 15.60 7.42
N PRO A 608 25.00 15.85 6.11
CA PRO A 608 25.41 14.91 5.08
C PRO A 608 26.95 14.83 4.97
N ASP A 609 27.51 13.62 5.07
CA ASP A 609 28.95 13.32 4.94
C ASP A 609 29.23 12.15 3.97
N PHE A 610 28.25 11.84 3.10
CA PHE A 610 28.36 10.72 2.18
C PHE A 610 29.63 10.77 1.30
N GLY A 611 30.46 9.73 1.44
CA GLY A 611 31.65 9.51 0.62
C GLY A 611 32.95 9.32 1.41
N SER A 612 32.97 9.69 2.69
CA SER A 612 34.12 9.40 3.57
C SER A 612 34.18 7.91 3.93
N GLU A 613 35.38 7.35 4.16
CA GLU A 613 35.53 5.94 4.55
C GLU A 613 34.85 5.64 5.89
N GLU A 614 34.87 6.60 6.80
CA GLU A 614 34.21 6.55 8.10
C GLU A 614 32.69 6.54 7.95
N ASN A 615 32.11 7.45 7.16
CA ASN A 615 30.67 7.48 6.89
C ASN A 615 30.20 6.17 6.23
N LEU A 616 30.97 5.61 5.28
CA LEU A 616 30.64 4.31 4.67
C LEU A 616 30.64 3.18 5.70
N LEU A 617 31.54 3.20 6.68
CA LEU A 617 31.54 2.24 7.78
C LEU A 617 30.32 2.44 8.68
N ASN A 618 29.99 3.69 9.01
CA ASN A 618 28.85 4.06 9.84
C ASN A 618 27.51 3.63 9.21
N ILE A 619 27.33 3.83 7.90
CA ILE A 619 26.16 3.32 7.16
C ILE A 619 26.06 1.80 7.29
N LYS A 620 27.18 1.07 7.16
CA LYS A 620 27.18 -0.39 7.32
C LYS A 620 26.84 -0.82 8.74
N LYS A 621 27.32 -0.10 9.76
CA LYS A 621 26.97 -0.34 11.18
C LYS A 621 25.47 -0.12 11.43
N ALA A 622 24.93 0.99 10.92
CA ALA A 622 23.51 1.30 11.02
C ALA A 622 22.64 0.24 10.34
N LEU A 623 22.97 -0.15 9.10
CA LEU A 623 22.27 -1.22 8.38
C LEU A 623 22.35 -2.56 9.12
N LEU A 624 23.53 -2.95 9.60
CA LEU A 624 23.71 -4.20 10.35
C LEU A 624 22.88 -4.24 11.62
N SER A 625 22.69 -3.11 12.29
CA SER A 625 21.91 -3.02 13.53
C SER A 625 20.44 -3.42 13.36
N GLY A 626 19.87 -3.27 12.16
CA GLY A 626 18.51 -3.74 11.86
C GLY A 626 18.42 -4.97 10.95
N TYR A 627 19.43 -5.20 10.10
CA TYR A 627 19.46 -6.26 9.08
C TYR A 627 20.47 -7.38 9.38
N PHE A 628 20.94 -7.54 10.62
CA PHE A 628 21.79 -8.67 11.02
C PHE A 628 21.14 -10.05 10.77
N MET A 629 19.80 -10.11 10.65
CA MET A 629 19.08 -11.34 10.27
C MET A 629 19.18 -11.66 8.78
N HIS A 630 19.55 -10.70 7.94
CA HIS A 630 19.55 -10.80 6.47
C HIS A 630 20.98 -10.81 5.92
N ILE A 631 21.76 -11.80 6.36
CA ILE A 631 23.13 -12.02 5.92
C ILE A 631 23.24 -13.30 5.11
N ALA A 632 24.00 -13.24 4.02
CA ALA A 632 24.33 -14.39 3.20
C ALA A 632 25.83 -14.44 2.86
N ARG A 633 26.34 -15.65 2.64
CA ARG A 633 27.75 -15.90 2.32
C ARG A 633 27.86 -16.73 1.04
N ASP A 634 28.71 -16.31 0.11
CA ASP A 634 29.15 -17.12 -1.02
C ASP A 634 30.27 -18.06 -0.57
N VAL A 635 29.98 -19.36 -0.47
CA VAL A 635 30.91 -20.34 0.14
C VAL A 635 31.96 -20.83 -0.86
N ASP A 636 31.60 -20.93 -2.13
CA ASP A 636 32.44 -21.52 -3.19
C ASP A 636 32.93 -20.49 -4.23
N GLY A 637 32.55 -19.22 -4.07
CA GLY A 637 32.90 -18.15 -5.00
C GLY A 637 32.16 -18.23 -6.33
N SER A 638 31.10 -19.05 -6.39
CA SER A 638 30.31 -19.26 -7.60
C SER A 638 29.19 -18.22 -7.77
N GLY A 639 29.03 -17.29 -6.82
CA GLY A 639 27.94 -16.34 -6.77
C GLY A 639 26.64 -16.93 -6.21
N ASN A 640 26.71 -18.11 -5.57
CA ASN A 640 25.58 -18.76 -4.90
C ASN A 640 25.65 -18.47 -3.40
N TYR A 641 24.83 -17.53 -2.96
CA TYR A 641 24.83 -17.06 -1.58
C TYR A 641 23.95 -17.92 -0.69
N LEU A 642 24.54 -18.45 0.38
CA LEU A 642 23.87 -19.21 1.42
C LEU A 642 23.51 -18.31 2.60
N MET A 643 22.23 -18.24 2.95
CA MET A 643 21.74 -17.47 4.10
C MET A 643 22.08 -18.13 5.43
N LEU A 644 22.45 -17.32 6.43
CA LEU A 644 22.87 -17.83 7.74
C LEU A 644 21.73 -18.51 8.53
N THR A 645 20.52 -17.96 8.50
CA THR A 645 19.38 -18.39 9.34
C THR A 645 18.72 -19.67 8.85
N HIS A 646 18.45 -19.77 7.54
CA HIS A 646 17.60 -20.84 6.98
C HIS A 646 18.27 -21.68 5.90
N LYS A 647 19.57 -21.46 5.64
CA LYS A 647 20.38 -22.20 4.66
C LYS A 647 19.75 -22.26 3.26
N GLN A 648 18.98 -21.22 2.90
CA GLN A 648 18.49 -21.05 1.54
C GLN A 648 19.60 -20.49 0.66
N VAL A 649 19.63 -20.97 -0.58
CA VAL A 649 20.58 -20.50 -1.60
C VAL A 649 19.87 -19.53 -2.52
N ALA A 650 20.51 -18.39 -2.80
CA ALA A 650 20.02 -17.37 -3.70
C ALA A 650 21.17 -16.75 -4.50
N GLN A 651 20.84 -16.18 -5.65
CA GLN A 651 21.78 -15.42 -6.47
C GLN A 651 21.54 -13.92 -6.31
N LEU A 652 22.52 -13.12 -6.68
CA LEU A 652 22.33 -11.67 -6.76
C LEU A 652 21.25 -11.35 -7.80
N HIS A 653 20.42 -10.35 -7.51
CA HIS A 653 19.47 -9.87 -8.51
C HIS A 653 20.21 -9.18 -9.68
N PRO A 654 19.73 -9.28 -10.94
CA PRO A 654 20.39 -8.69 -12.12
C PRO A 654 20.66 -7.18 -12.07
N PHE A 655 19.94 -6.46 -11.20
CA PHE A 655 20.13 -5.02 -10.98
C PHE A 655 21.19 -4.68 -9.93
N SER A 656 21.78 -5.66 -9.25
CA SER A 656 22.83 -5.41 -8.28
C SER A 656 24.07 -4.81 -8.96
N SER A 657 24.69 -3.83 -8.31
CA SER A 657 25.92 -3.18 -8.76
C SER A 657 27.06 -4.19 -8.91
N TYR A 658 27.03 -5.28 -8.14
CA TYR A 658 28.05 -6.33 -8.15
C TYR A 658 28.12 -7.15 -9.44
N TYR A 659 27.05 -7.20 -10.24
CA TYR A 659 27.12 -7.80 -11.59
C TYR A 659 28.07 -7.07 -12.53
N ASN A 660 28.32 -5.78 -12.27
CA ASN A 660 29.19 -4.94 -13.08
C ASN A 660 30.62 -4.87 -12.54
N THR A 661 30.89 -5.43 -11.36
CA THR A 661 32.21 -5.41 -10.74
C THR A 661 32.94 -6.74 -10.92
N ARG A 662 34.27 -6.69 -11.01
CA ARG A 662 35.10 -7.91 -11.10
C ARG A 662 35.20 -8.68 -9.78
N ARG A 663 34.89 -8.02 -8.66
CA ARG A 663 34.97 -8.59 -7.31
C ARG A 663 33.55 -8.83 -6.81
N ILE A 664 33.22 -10.09 -6.59
CA ILE A 664 31.99 -10.50 -5.92
C ILE A 664 32.32 -10.62 -4.43
N PRO A 665 31.61 -9.94 -3.53
CA PRO A 665 31.89 -10.00 -2.09
C PRO A 665 31.50 -11.37 -1.52
N GLU A 666 32.32 -11.91 -0.61
CA GLU A 666 32.02 -13.20 0.03
C GLU A 666 30.85 -13.07 1.02
N TRP A 667 30.79 -11.98 1.78
CA TRP A 667 29.79 -11.73 2.81
C TRP A 667 28.95 -10.52 2.45
N VAL A 668 27.63 -10.69 2.47
CA VAL A 668 26.70 -9.64 2.08
C VAL A 668 25.52 -9.53 3.02
N LEU A 669 25.08 -8.29 3.18
CA LEU A 669 23.79 -7.92 3.73
C LEU A 669 22.82 -7.66 2.58
N PHE A 670 21.59 -8.13 2.69
CA PHE A 670 20.55 -7.92 1.69
C PHE A 670 19.26 -7.35 2.30
N HIS A 671 18.51 -6.58 1.52
CA HIS A 671 17.24 -6.01 1.98
C HIS A 671 16.07 -6.98 1.77
N GLU A 672 15.93 -7.52 0.55
CA GLU A 672 14.85 -8.43 0.19
C GLU A 672 15.35 -9.79 -0.27
N PHE A 673 14.62 -10.83 0.12
CA PHE A 673 14.75 -12.17 -0.43
C PHE A 673 13.37 -12.66 -0.88
N SER A 674 13.29 -13.18 -2.10
CA SER A 674 12.06 -13.79 -2.61
C SER A 674 12.35 -15.12 -3.31
N ILE A 675 11.46 -16.08 -3.08
CA ILE A 675 11.48 -17.39 -3.73
C ILE A 675 10.57 -17.32 -4.96
N SER A 676 11.15 -17.58 -6.12
CA SER A 676 10.47 -17.56 -7.42
C SER A 676 11.09 -18.59 -8.38
N GLU A 677 10.91 -18.44 -9.70
CA GLU A 677 11.60 -19.28 -10.72
C GLU A 677 13.13 -19.15 -10.68
N GLY A 678 13.65 -18.17 -9.92
CA GLY A 678 15.03 -18.13 -9.42
C GLY A 678 15.08 -17.40 -8.07
N ASN A 679 15.69 -18.02 -7.07
CA ASN A 679 15.90 -17.40 -5.77
C ASN A 679 16.87 -16.24 -5.94
N SER A 680 16.45 -15.01 -5.60
CA SER A 680 17.31 -13.85 -5.70
C SER A 680 17.25 -12.97 -4.45
N ILE A 681 18.41 -12.42 -4.10
CA ILE A 681 18.56 -11.37 -3.09
C ILE A 681 18.70 -10.01 -3.78
N ARG A 682 18.02 -9.00 -3.23
CA ARG A 682 17.96 -7.64 -3.79
C ARG A 682 18.48 -6.62 -2.78
N VAL A 683 19.04 -5.53 -3.33
CA VAL A 683 19.68 -4.44 -2.59
C VAL A 683 20.73 -5.00 -1.63
N VAL A 684 21.90 -5.28 -2.19
CA VAL A 684 22.97 -6.02 -1.53
C VAL A 684 24.16 -5.11 -1.25
N SER A 685 24.77 -5.22 -0.07
CA SER A 685 26.01 -4.51 0.28
C SER A 685 27.02 -5.43 0.98
N GLU A 686 28.30 -5.27 0.63
CA GLU A 686 29.42 -6.00 1.24
C GLU A 686 29.55 -5.64 2.72
N ILE A 687 29.57 -6.66 3.57
CA ILE A 687 29.83 -6.55 5.00
C ILE A 687 31.05 -7.39 5.37
N SER A 688 31.80 -6.97 6.39
CA SER A 688 32.89 -7.80 6.91
C SER A 688 32.36 -8.70 8.03
N PRO A 689 32.88 -9.94 8.17
CA PRO A 689 32.48 -10.83 9.25
C PRO A 689 32.88 -10.28 10.63
N HIS A 690 33.94 -9.48 10.70
CA HIS A 690 34.35 -8.76 11.92
C HIS A 690 33.30 -7.75 12.38
N LEU A 691 32.79 -6.94 11.44
CA LEU A 691 31.77 -5.94 11.75
C LEU A 691 30.44 -6.60 12.16
N PHE A 692 30.10 -7.72 11.53
CA PHE A 692 28.96 -8.53 11.95
C PHE A 692 29.15 -9.05 13.38
N ALA A 693 30.31 -9.65 13.68
CA ALA A 693 30.61 -10.19 15.00
C ALA A 693 30.61 -9.14 16.12
N GLU A 694 30.95 -7.88 15.80
CA GLU A 694 30.93 -6.75 16.74
C GLU A 694 29.50 -6.32 17.11
N LEU A 695 28.57 -6.30 16.14
CA LEU A 695 27.23 -5.72 16.32
C LEU A 695 26.12 -6.74 16.55
N VAL A 696 26.35 -8.01 16.22
CA VAL A 696 25.30 -9.03 16.27
C VAL A 696 24.84 -9.26 17.72
N PRO A 697 23.52 -9.26 18.00
CA PRO A 697 23.02 -9.62 19.32
C PRO A 697 23.43 -11.06 19.68
N GLN A 698 24.06 -11.25 20.85
CA GLN A 698 24.56 -12.55 21.30
C GLN A 698 23.47 -13.63 21.33
N TYR A 699 22.25 -13.26 21.70
CA TYR A 699 21.11 -14.16 21.75
C TYR A 699 20.74 -14.68 20.35
N TYR A 700 20.68 -13.80 19.34
CA TYR A 700 20.48 -14.19 17.95
C TYR A 700 21.62 -15.08 17.45
N PHE A 701 22.88 -14.70 17.71
CA PHE A 701 24.05 -15.46 17.26
C PHE A 701 24.05 -16.89 17.83
N SER A 702 23.68 -17.05 19.09
CA SER A 702 23.58 -18.36 19.76
C SER A 702 22.58 -19.27 19.05
N ASN A 703 21.44 -18.70 18.61
CA ASN A 703 20.35 -19.40 17.93
C ASN A 703 20.62 -19.71 16.44
N LEU A 704 21.71 -19.21 15.85
CA LEU A 704 22.06 -19.55 14.47
C LEU A 704 22.28 -21.06 14.29
N PRO A 705 21.84 -21.65 13.17
CA PRO A 705 22.08 -23.08 12.92
C PRO A 705 23.58 -23.36 12.74
N PRO A 706 24.05 -24.58 13.10
CA PRO A 706 25.44 -24.96 12.92
C PRO A 706 25.81 -24.93 11.43
N SER A 707 26.90 -24.25 11.10
CA SER A 707 27.39 -24.06 9.73
C SER A 707 28.85 -23.59 9.77
N GLU A 708 29.59 -23.82 8.68
CA GLU A 708 30.95 -23.31 8.52
C GLU A 708 31.00 -21.78 8.72
N SER A 709 29.99 -21.05 8.21
CA SER A 709 29.86 -19.62 8.43
C SER A 709 29.73 -19.25 9.91
N LYS A 710 28.98 -20.03 10.71
CA LYS A 710 28.87 -19.82 12.16
C LYS A 710 30.20 -20.09 12.86
N ASP A 711 30.94 -21.12 12.45
CA ASP A 711 32.23 -21.48 13.03
C ASP A 711 33.26 -20.36 12.82
N ILE A 712 33.36 -19.81 11.59
CA ILE A 712 34.22 -18.66 11.28
C ILE A 712 33.85 -17.44 12.14
N LEU A 713 32.57 -17.13 12.26
CA LEU A 713 32.10 -16.01 13.08
C LEU A 713 32.39 -16.25 14.57
N GLN A 714 32.26 -17.48 15.06
CA GLN A 714 32.57 -17.84 16.45
C GLN A 714 34.06 -17.67 16.75
N GLU A 715 34.94 -18.05 15.83
CA GLU A 715 36.39 -17.81 15.97
C GLU A 715 36.69 -16.32 16.10
N ILE A 716 36.07 -15.48 15.25
CA ILE A 716 36.22 -14.02 15.30
C ILE A 716 35.72 -13.46 16.64
N ILE A 717 34.54 -13.88 17.10
CA ILE A 717 33.99 -13.45 18.40
C ILE A 717 34.92 -13.85 19.55
N ASN A 718 35.49 -15.05 19.52
CA ASN A 718 36.44 -15.51 20.53
C ASN A 718 37.73 -14.67 20.56
N HIS A 719 38.16 -14.17 19.40
CA HIS A 719 39.31 -13.25 19.30
C HIS A 719 38.99 -11.82 19.74
N LEU A 720 37.74 -11.37 19.62
CA LEU A 720 37.27 -10.06 20.08
C LEU A 720 37.03 -10.02 21.60
N ALA A 721 36.74 -11.16 22.23
CA ALA A 721 36.58 -11.25 23.68
C ALA A 721 37.89 -10.87 24.39
N PRO A 722 37.89 -9.94 25.37
CA PRO A 722 39.10 -9.54 26.06
C PRO A 722 39.72 -10.74 26.80
N VAL A 723 41.02 -10.93 26.61
CA VAL A 723 41.84 -11.91 27.33
C VAL A 723 41.99 -11.44 28.79
N SER A 724 40.95 -11.62 29.60
CA SER A 724 41.01 -11.32 31.03
C SER A 724 40.11 -12.27 31.82
N ALA A 725 40.49 -13.55 31.89
CA ALA A 725 40.09 -14.46 32.97
C ALA A 725 40.87 -15.80 32.98
N THR A 726 42.16 -15.82 32.66
CA THR A 726 42.99 -17.02 32.93
C THR A 726 44.46 -16.64 32.98
N LYS A 727 44.90 -16.06 34.11
CA LYS A 727 46.29 -16.10 34.59
C LYS A 727 46.44 -15.36 35.93
N GLU A 728 45.59 -15.64 36.90
CA GLU A 728 45.92 -15.31 38.31
C GLU A 728 45.00 -16.10 39.25
N GLU A 729 45.28 -17.39 39.40
CA GLU A 729 45.10 -18.06 40.68
C GLU A 729 46.25 -19.05 40.84
N GLN A 730 47.19 -18.65 41.68
CA GLN A 730 48.44 -19.35 41.97
C GLN A 730 48.18 -20.59 42.81
N LYS A 731 49.07 -21.57 42.64
CA LYS A 731 49.63 -22.38 43.72
C LYS A 731 49.53 -21.67 45.08
N THR A 732 48.65 -22.13 45.96
CA THR A 732 48.92 -22.30 47.40
C THR A 732 47.81 -23.15 48.03
N ALA A 733 48.23 -24.29 48.61
CA ALA A 733 47.76 -24.91 49.86
C ALA A 733 46.27 -24.75 50.24
N SER A 734 45.46 -25.79 50.09
CA SER A 734 45.17 -26.84 51.10
C SER A 734 44.24 -26.41 52.26
N ASP A 735 43.19 -27.21 52.41
CA ASP A 735 42.28 -27.41 53.56
C ASP A 735 40.91 -26.71 53.63
N SER A 736 39.94 -27.58 53.92
CA SER A 736 38.60 -27.38 54.50
C SER A 736 37.41 -27.15 53.56
N LYS A 737 36.36 -27.94 53.88
CA LYS A 737 35.13 -28.20 53.15
C LYS A 737 34.02 -27.21 53.51
N GLU A 738 33.16 -26.99 52.51
CA GLU A 738 31.70 -26.80 52.56
C GLU A 738 31.15 -25.59 53.34
N ASN A 739 30.76 -24.56 52.58
CA ASN A 739 29.47 -23.88 52.70
C ASN A 739 29.04 -23.38 51.31
N GLU A 740 27.80 -23.66 50.93
CA GLU A 740 27.16 -23.31 49.67
C GLU A 740 26.91 -21.79 49.55
N GLU A 741 27.34 -21.19 48.44
CA GLU A 741 26.75 -19.95 47.90
C GLU A 741 26.73 -20.04 46.36
N PHE A 742 25.55 -19.83 45.77
CA PHE A 742 25.28 -19.90 44.33
C PHE A 742 26.03 -18.81 43.55
N PRO A 743 26.49 -19.05 42.31
CA PRO A 743 27.11 -18.01 41.48
C PRO A 743 26.07 -16.98 40.99
N PRO A 744 26.48 -15.72 40.75
CA PRO A 744 25.57 -14.65 40.33
C PRO A 744 25.07 -14.85 38.90
N THR A 745 23.82 -14.45 38.67
CA THR A 745 23.07 -14.55 37.41
C THR A 745 23.59 -13.59 36.31
N PRO A 746 23.40 -13.91 35.02
CA PRO A 746 23.91 -13.16 33.88
C PRO A 746 23.09 -11.88 33.66
N THR A 747 23.36 -10.85 34.46
CA THR A 747 22.55 -9.62 34.50
C THR A 747 23.30 -8.38 34.01
N GLU A 748 24.60 -8.50 33.71
CA GLU A 748 25.46 -7.33 33.45
C GLU A 748 25.98 -7.18 32.00
N GLN A 749 25.64 -8.06 31.06
CA GLN A 749 26.19 -7.99 29.69
C GLN A 749 25.22 -7.51 28.59
N ARG A 750 24.01 -7.05 28.94
CA ARG A 750 23.02 -6.56 27.94
C ARG A 750 23.09 -5.03 27.69
N CYS A 751 23.96 -4.30 28.38
CA CYS A 751 24.09 -2.84 28.29
C CYS A 751 25.55 -2.41 28.03
N VAL A 752 26.17 -2.91 26.97
CA VAL A 752 27.45 -2.34 26.50
C VAL A 752 27.37 -2.10 24.99
N ILE A 753 26.45 -1.24 24.58
CA ILE A 753 26.68 -0.22 23.56
C ILE A 753 25.82 0.96 24.04
N GLN A 754 26.47 2.07 24.40
CA GLN A 754 25.89 3.22 25.11
C GLN A 754 26.04 4.47 24.25
#